data_AF-A0A316BEP5-F1
#
_entry.id   AF-A0A316BEP5-F1
#
_cell.length_a   1.000
_cell.length_b   1.000
_cell.length_c   1.000
_cell.angle_alpha   90.00
_cell.angle_beta   90.00
_cell.angle_gamma   90.00
#
_symmetry.space_group_name_H-M   'P 1'
#
loop_
_entity.id
_entity.type
_entity.pdbx_description
1 polymer ?
#
loop_
_entity_poly.entity_id
_entity_poly.type
_entity_poly.pdbx_seq_one_letter_code
_entity_poly.pdbx_strand_id
1 'polypeptide(L)'
;MKALILNSGLGHRMGVLTSEHPKCMTEVSATETILSRQLKLLLSLGITDVVMTTGYFDQVLIDYCNFLGLPMNFTFVNNPLYAETNYIYSIYCARGYLDDDIILMHGDLVFEWSVLSDIIECETSCMKVSSTIPLPEKDFKAVIKDGFVQKVGINFFENAMEAQALYKLKKDDWKIWLDKIIEFCESDNRKCYAENALNELDGACNIAALDVKDRLCSEIDNPEDLAVVSARLKEVENRSVYMSLSTNVIHGGHISIIKKAAMLGKLTVGVLSDEVVASYKRAPVVPRSERKALVANIAGVYRVVDQDTLSYADNIRKYKPDIVVHGDNWVTGYQKPVREEVIKLLAEYGGKLVEFPYSADAKYKSIENTFSGEITDPENRVNELNAWKAIDGIITAENNYEKLDKWIASTSARSIMLVCGAALDAMPIKSYFDSVEARLGVKIVRFSDFTPNPVYDFVVEGVSLFNKESCEALIAIGGGSAMDVAKCIKLFSNMDQSKNFLKQEIKPNDIPFLAVPTTAGSGSEATRYAVIYYNGAKQSVTHESIIPKTVLMDSSLLKTLPLYQRKCTMLDSLCHSVESIWSVNSTGESKAYASEAIHLILDNMDGYLANDDEANLEMLMAAYKAGKAINITQTTAGHAMCYKLTSLYGLAHGHSAMLCVKSLFPWMLENMDKCIDLRGEDYLKSVMDYIAETFGYSDPHKVCDYLEDLYSKLNMSTPEATEEEFILLASSVNVDRLKNHPIALDRNSIDLLYHKILGNS
;
A
#
# COMPACT_ATOMS: atom_id res chain seq x y z
N MET A 1 -36.06 -10.41 3.77
CA MET A 1 -36.16 -9.60 2.54
C MET A 1 -35.44 -10.32 1.42
N LYS A 2 -36.09 -10.44 0.26
CA LYS A 2 -35.53 -11.07 -0.95
C LYS A 2 -35.45 -10.07 -2.09
N ALA A 3 -34.51 -10.26 -3.00
CA ALA A 3 -34.51 -9.56 -4.28
C ALA A 3 -35.30 -10.36 -5.32
N LEU A 4 -36.21 -9.71 -6.04
CA LEU A 4 -36.88 -10.24 -7.23
C LEU A 4 -36.31 -9.52 -8.46
N ILE A 5 -35.59 -10.25 -9.31
CA ILE A 5 -34.98 -9.72 -10.54
C ILE A 5 -35.71 -10.28 -11.76
N LEU A 6 -36.22 -9.39 -12.62
CA LEU A 6 -37.01 -9.75 -13.80
C LEU A 6 -36.15 -9.83 -15.07
N ASN A 7 -35.85 -11.05 -15.55
CA ASN A 7 -34.94 -11.31 -16.69
C ASN A 7 -35.58 -12.12 -17.84
N SER A 8 -36.92 -12.11 -17.95
CA SER A 8 -37.66 -12.94 -18.91
C SER A 8 -37.84 -12.32 -20.30
N GLY A 9 -37.43 -11.07 -20.51
CA GLY A 9 -37.61 -10.34 -21.77
C GLY A 9 -36.63 -10.73 -22.89
N LEU A 10 -37.05 -10.49 -24.15
CA LEU A 10 -36.31 -10.87 -25.36
C LEU A 10 -35.19 -9.90 -25.79
N GLY A 11 -35.20 -8.64 -25.31
CA GLY A 11 -34.12 -7.68 -25.56
C GLY A 11 -33.91 -7.25 -27.02
N HIS A 12 -34.85 -7.50 -27.95
CA HIS A 12 -34.68 -7.33 -29.40
C HIS A 12 -34.07 -6.00 -29.88
N ARG A 13 -34.22 -4.91 -29.13
CA ARG A 13 -33.72 -3.57 -29.48
C ARG A 13 -32.19 -3.43 -29.36
N MET A 14 -31.51 -4.37 -28.70
CA MET A 14 -30.06 -4.40 -28.53
C MET A 14 -29.31 -5.07 -29.71
N GLY A 15 -30.05 -5.67 -30.66
CA GLY A 15 -29.47 -6.27 -31.86
C GLY A 15 -28.46 -7.38 -31.55
N VAL A 16 -27.24 -7.28 -32.11
CA VAL A 16 -26.17 -8.28 -31.95
C VAL A 16 -25.68 -8.37 -30.50
N LEU A 17 -25.84 -7.31 -29.68
CA LEU A 17 -25.37 -7.30 -28.29
C LEU A 17 -26.14 -8.24 -27.38
N THR A 18 -27.29 -8.79 -27.80
CA THR A 18 -28.07 -9.76 -27.01
C THR A 18 -28.46 -10.98 -27.85
N SER A 19 -27.72 -11.27 -28.94
CA SER A 19 -28.04 -12.41 -29.79
C SER A 19 -27.71 -13.77 -29.15
N GLU A 20 -26.78 -13.79 -28.19
CA GLU A 20 -26.28 -15.02 -27.57
C GLU A 20 -26.49 -15.06 -26.05
N HIS A 21 -27.05 -14.00 -25.45
CA HIS A 21 -27.28 -13.91 -24.02
C HIS A 21 -28.42 -12.94 -23.66
N PRO A 22 -29.01 -13.06 -22.45
CA PRO A 22 -29.99 -12.10 -21.93
C PRO A 22 -29.44 -10.66 -21.87
N LYS A 23 -30.35 -9.67 -21.96
CA LYS A 23 -30.02 -8.23 -21.86
C LYS A 23 -29.28 -7.87 -20.58
N CYS A 24 -29.63 -8.50 -19.45
CA CYS A 24 -28.96 -8.27 -18.16
C CYS A 24 -27.49 -8.71 -18.13
N MET A 25 -27.03 -9.50 -19.11
CA MET A 25 -25.62 -9.89 -19.26
C MET A 25 -24.82 -8.92 -20.14
N THR A 26 -25.42 -7.82 -20.61
CA THR A 26 -24.70 -6.77 -21.34
C THR A 26 -23.61 -6.16 -20.46
N GLU A 27 -22.39 -6.05 -20.98
CA GLU A 27 -21.26 -5.39 -20.34
C GLU A 27 -21.50 -3.88 -20.21
N VAL A 28 -21.33 -3.33 -19.02
CA VAL A 28 -21.44 -1.88 -18.72
C VAL A 28 -20.09 -1.27 -18.35
N SER A 29 -19.10 -2.12 -18.08
CA SER A 29 -17.70 -1.76 -17.86
C SER A 29 -16.81 -2.96 -18.25
N ALA A 30 -15.49 -2.77 -18.23
CA ALA A 30 -14.53 -3.84 -18.52
C ALA A 30 -14.56 -5.00 -17.51
N THR A 31 -15.26 -4.86 -16.38
CA THR A 31 -15.27 -5.83 -15.28
C THR A 31 -16.67 -6.21 -14.81
N GLU A 32 -17.72 -5.60 -15.39
CA GLU A 32 -19.11 -5.80 -14.95
C GLU A 32 -20.11 -5.85 -16.11
N THR A 33 -21.04 -6.79 -16.02
CA THR A 33 -22.34 -6.74 -16.69
C THR A 33 -23.40 -6.08 -15.80
N ILE A 34 -24.53 -5.67 -16.37
CA ILE A 34 -25.68 -5.13 -15.62
C ILE A 34 -26.02 -6.04 -14.43
N LEU A 35 -26.19 -7.34 -14.68
CA LEU A 35 -26.55 -8.30 -13.65
C LEU A 35 -25.47 -8.47 -12.60
N SER A 36 -24.20 -8.63 -13.01
CA SER A 36 -23.11 -8.80 -12.05
C SER A 36 -23.02 -7.60 -11.10
N ARG A 37 -23.29 -6.40 -11.61
CA ARG A 37 -23.35 -5.17 -10.81
C ARG A 37 -24.53 -5.19 -9.85
N GLN A 38 -25.74 -5.46 -10.33
CA GLN A 38 -26.94 -5.56 -9.47
C GLN A 38 -26.72 -6.54 -8.31
N LEU A 39 -26.17 -7.73 -8.59
CA LEU A 39 -25.88 -8.74 -7.58
C LEU A 39 -24.80 -8.28 -6.59
N LYS A 40 -23.68 -7.71 -7.05
CA LYS A 40 -22.63 -7.17 -6.15
C LYS A 40 -23.17 -6.06 -5.24
N LEU A 41 -24.03 -5.18 -5.76
CA LEU A 41 -24.65 -4.11 -4.97
C LEU A 41 -25.61 -4.67 -3.92
N LEU A 42 -26.48 -5.62 -4.29
CA LEU A 42 -27.36 -6.34 -3.36
C LEU A 42 -26.57 -7.03 -2.24
N LEU A 43 -25.50 -7.75 -2.59
CA LEU A 43 -24.63 -8.42 -1.63
C LEU A 43 -24.00 -7.42 -0.65
N SER A 44 -23.57 -6.27 -1.16
CA SER A 44 -22.95 -5.22 -0.34
C SER A 44 -23.91 -4.62 0.71
N LEU A 45 -25.21 -4.74 0.47
CA LEU A 45 -26.28 -4.28 1.36
C LEU A 45 -26.92 -5.44 2.16
N GLY A 46 -26.29 -6.63 2.12
CA GLY A 46 -26.68 -7.79 2.92
C GLY A 46 -27.85 -8.60 2.36
N ILE A 47 -28.27 -8.35 1.12
CA ILE A 47 -29.31 -9.15 0.48
C ILE A 47 -28.68 -10.35 -0.22
N THR A 48 -28.92 -11.54 0.33
CA THR A 48 -28.34 -12.80 -0.15
C THR A 48 -29.33 -13.70 -0.88
N ASP A 49 -30.64 -13.50 -0.68
CA ASP A 49 -31.69 -14.35 -1.24
C ASP A 49 -32.31 -13.69 -2.47
N VAL A 50 -32.08 -14.30 -3.64
CA VAL A 50 -32.46 -13.76 -4.95
C VAL A 50 -33.42 -14.72 -5.65
N VAL A 51 -34.63 -14.25 -5.92
CA VAL A 51 -35.57 -14.89 -6.84
C VAL A 51 -35.40 -14.25 -8.21
N MET A 52 -35.04 -15.05 -9.21
CA MET A 52 -34.75 -14.55 -10.55
C MET A 52 -35.69 -15.21 -11.55
N THR A 53 -36.46 -14.40 -12.29
CA THR A 53 -37.32 -14.93 -13.35
C THR A 53 -36.54 -15.04 -14.65
N THR A 54 -36.67 -16.17 -15.34
CA THR A 54 -35.95 -16.47 -16.58
C THR A 54 -36.93 -16.71 -17.75
N GLY A 55 -36.41 -16.74 -18.98
CA GLY A 55 -37.22 -16.90 -20.20
C GLY A 55 -36.41 -17.51 -21.35
N TYR A 56 -36.21 -16.75 -22.42
CA TYR A 56 -35.59 -17.20 -23.68
C TYR A 56 -34.18 -17.83 -23.55
N PHE A 57 -33.39 -17.42 -22.55
CA PHE A 57 -32.02 -17.87 -22.31
C PHE A 57 -31.81 -18.35 -20.86
N ASP A 58 -32.74 -19.15 -20.34
CA ASP A 58 -32.74 -19.53 -18.93
C ASP A 58 -31.45 -20.23 -18.47
N GLN A 59 -30.96 -21.24 -19.21
CA GLN A 59 -29.76 -21.98 -18.82
C GLN A 59 -28.51 -21.09 -18.85
N VAL A 60 -28.37 -20.22 -19.86
CA VAL A 60 -27.24 -19.28 -19.98
C VAL A 60 -27.17 -18.36 -18.76
N LEU A 61 -28.32 -17.86 -18.32
CA LEU A 61 -28.41 -16.98 -17.15
C LEU A 61 -28.07 -17.72 -15.84
N ILE A 62 -28.53 -18.96 -15.69
CA ILE A 62 -28.22 -19.82 -14.54
C ILE A 62 -26.71 -20.10 -14.49
N ASP A 63 -26.12 -20.49 -15.61
CA ASP A 63 -24.70 -20.79 -15.72
C ASP A 63 -23.84 -19.55 -15.42
N TYR A 64 -24.27 -18.38 -15.90
CA TYR A 64 -23.60 -17.12 -15.60
C TYR A 64 -23.63 -16.77 -14.10
N CYS A 65 -24.78 -16.92 -13.43
CA CYS A 65 -24.88 -16.68 -11.99
C CYS A 65 -23.99 -17.64 -11.19
N ASN A 66 -23.91 -18.91 -11.59
CA ASN A 66 -23.02 -19.90 -10.99
C ASN A 66 -21.54 -19.53 -11.22
N PHE A 67 -21.20 -19.07 -12.43
CA PHE A 67 -19.84 -18.66 -12.80
C PHE A 67 -19.35 -17.46 -11.97
N LEU A 68 -20.24 -16.51 -11.63
CA LEU A 68 -19.88 -15.36 -10.80
C LEU A 68 -19.39 -15.75 -9.40
N GLY A 69 -19.74 -16.93 -8.89
CA GLY A 69 -19.25 -17.44 -7.60
C GLY A 69 -19.63 -16.56 -6.39
N LEU A 70 -20.70 -15.78 -6.49
CA LEU A 70 -21.16 -14.91 -5.41
C LEU A 70 -21.82 -15.75 -4.30
N PRO A 71 -21.60 -15.42 -3.00
CA PRO A 71 -22.21 -16.13 -1.88
C PRO A 71 -23.69 -15.72 -1.71
N MET A 72 -24.54 -16.13 -2.65
CA MET A 72 -25.97 -15.85 -2.71
C MET A 72 -26.80 -17.13 -2.90
N ASN A 73 -28.03 -17.10 -2.40
CA ASN A 73 -29.02 -18.14 -2.59
C ASN A 73 -29.92 -17.77 -3.77
N PHE A 74 -29.76 -18.45 -4.90
CA PHE A 74 -30.57 -18.21 -6.09
C PHE A 74 -31.76 -19.17 -6.17
N THR A 75 -32.94 -18.62 -6.45
CA THR A 75 -34.14 -19.37 -6.87
C THR A 75 -34.50 -18.91 -8.28
N PHE A 76 -34.26 -19.78 -9.27
CA PHE A 76 -34.60 -19.50 -10.66
C PHE A 76 -36.01 -19.97 -10.97
N VAL A 77 -36.82 -19.11 -11.59
CA VAL A 77 -38.19 -19.42 -12.00
C VAL A 77 -38.37 -19.11 -13.48
N ASN A 78 -38.50 -20.15 -14.29
CA ASN A 78 -38.74 -19.99 -15.73
C ASN A 78 -40.18 -19.52 -15.99
N ASN A 79 -40.34 -18.51 -16.84
CA ASN A 79 -41.61 -18.16 -17.47
C ASN A 79 -41.70 -18.91 -18.83
N PRO A 80 -42.51 -19.98 -18.94
CA PRO A 80 -42.60 -20.76 -20.18
C PRO A 80 -43.34 -20.02 -21.31
N LEU A 81 -44.07 -18.94 -20.98
CA LEU A 81 -44.86 -18.14 -21.92
C LEU A 81 -44.24 -16.75 -22.14
N TYR A 82 -42.92 -16.61 -21.97
CA TYR A 82 -42.21 -15.33 -22.06
C TYR A 82 -42.44 -14.58 -23.39
N ALA A 83 -42.73 -15.27 -24.48
CA ALA A 83 -42.97 -14.68 -25.80
C ALA A 83 -44.41 -14.14 -25.97
N GLU A 84 -45.36 -14.61 -25.15
CA GLU A 84 -46.79 -14.32 -25.29
C GLU A 84 -47.34 -13.45 -24.14
N THR A 85 -46.53 -13.26 -23.10
CA THR A 85 -46.88 -12.56 -21.86
C THR A 85 -45.90 -11.43 -21.58
N ASN A 86 -46.25 -10.56 -20.64
CA ASN A 86 -45.38 -9.53 -20.11
C ASN A 86 -44.89 -9.95 -18.71
N TYR A 87 -43.98 -9.19 -18.09
CA TYR A 87 -43.34 -9.59 -16.83
C TYR A 87 -44.29 -9.76 -15.64
N ILE A 88 -45.53 -9.25 -15.71
CA ILE A 88 -46.60 -9.56 -14.74
C ILE A 88 -46.78 -11.09 -14.59
N TYR A 89 -46.72 -11.83 -15.70
CA TYR A 89 -46.84 -13.27 -15.68
C TYR A 89 -45.58 -13.95 -15.13
N SER A 90 -44.40 -13.36 -15.33
CA SER A 90 -43.16 -13.82 -14.71
C SER A 90 -43.20 -13.70 -13.18
N ILE A 91 -43.76 -12.61 -12.65
CA ILE A 91 -44.04 -12.46 -11.21
C ILE A 91 -45.03 -13.53 -10.75
N TYR A 92 -46.12 -13.75 -11.49
CA TYR A 92 -47.09 -14.80 -11.21
C TYR A 92 -46.45 -16.19 -11.14
N CYS A 93 -45.56 -16.54 -12.08
CA CYS A 93 -44.81 -17.80 -12.05
C CYS A 93 -43.99 -17.94 -10.75
N ALA A 94 -43.38 -16.85 -10.26
CA ALA A 94 -42.54 -16.84 -9.06
C ALA A 94 -43.31 -16.75 -7.74
N ARG A 95 -44.63 -16.52 -7.74
CA ARG A 95 -45.46 -16.20 -6.56
C ARG A 95 -45.23 -17.09 -5.33
N GLY A 96 -44.96 -18.38 -5.52
CA GLY A 96 -44.70 -19.33 -4.42
C GLY A 96 -43.43 -19.04 -3.60
N TYR A 97 -42.53 -18.18 -4.11
CA TYR A 97 -41.25 -17.85 -3.47
C TYR A 97 -41.20 -16.43 -2.90
N LEU A 98 -42.27 -15.65 -3.07
CA LEU A 98 -42.31 -14.19 -2.86
C LEU A 98 -43.00 -13.76 -1.55
N ASP A 99 -43.08 -14.66 -0.56
CA ASP A 99 -43.70 -14.38 0.76
C ASP A 99 -42.74 -13.72 1.77
N ASP A 100 -42.14 -12.58 1.40
CA ASP A 100 -41.19 -11.80 2.22
C ASP A 100 -41.32 -10.30 1.87
N ASP A 101 -40.57 -9.43 2.56
CA ASP A 101 -40.27 -8.10 2.03
C ASP A 101 -39.47 -8.27 0.72
N ILE A 102 -39.81 -7.50 -0.32
CA ILE A 102 -39.24 -7.66 -1.65
C ILE A 102 -38.53 -6.38 -2.08
N ILE A 103 -37.31 -6.53 -2.60
CA ILE A 103 -36.71 -5.56 -3.53
C ILE A 103 -37.02 -6.02 -4.94
N LEU A 104 -37.92 -5.34 -5.64
CA LEU A 104 -38.30 -5.68 -7.01
C LEU A 104 -37.48 -4.83 -7.97
N MET A 105 -36.84 -5.47 -8.96
CA MET A 105 -36.11 -4.77 -10.01
C MET A 105 -36.20 -5.44 -11.38
N HIS A 106 -36.19 -4.62 -12.43
CA HIS A 106 -35.92 -5.10 -13.78
C HIS A 106 -34.43 -5.45 -13.97
N GLY A 107 -34.18 -6.46 -14.79
CA GLY A 107 -32.84 -7.00 -15.05
C GLY A 107 -31.90 -6.11 -15.86
N ASP A 108 -32.45 -5.09 -16.49
CA ASP A 108 -31.78 -4.13 -17.37
C ASP A 108 -31.50 -2.78 -16.70
N LEU A 109 -31.82 -2.66 -15.41
CA LEU A 109 -31.54 -1.46 -14.62
C LEU A 109 -30.08 -1.39 -14.21
N VAL A 110 -29.45 -0.26 -14.49
CA VAL A 110 -28.16 0.12 -13.92
C VAL A 110 -28.38 1.26 -12.95
N PHE A 111 -27.90 1.09 -11.72
CA PHE A 111 -27.97 2.11 -10.68
C PHE A 111 -26.67 2.21 -9.89
N GLU A 112 -26.46 3.37 -9.26
CA GLU A 112 -25.38 3.58 -8.30
C GLU A 112 -25.75 3.06 -6.90
N TRP A 113 -24.72 2.75 -6.10
CA TRP A 113 -24.89 2.14 -4.77
C TRP A 113 -25.77 2.99 -3.85
N SER A 114 -25.60 4.31 -3.86
CA SER A 114 -26.37 5.27 -3.05
C SER A 114 -27.87 5.23 -3.33
N VAL A 115 -28.29 4.94 -4.56
CA VAL A 115 -29.72 4.80 -4.89
C VAL A 115 -30.30 3.54 -4.25
N LEU A 116 -29.62 2.40 -4.39
CA LEU A 116 -30.10 1.16 -3.80
C LEU A 116 -30.05 1.21 -2.27
N SER A 117 -29.03 1.85 -1.69
CA SER A 117 -28.92 2.06 -0.24
C SER A 117 -30.13 2.81 0.30
N ASP A 118 -30.48 3.96 -0.29
CA ASP A 118 -31.63 4.76 0.15
C ASP A 118 -32.96 3.99 0.02
N ILE A 119 -33.12 3.18 -1.03
CA ILE A 119 -34.30 2.32 -1.20
C ILE A 119 -34.38 1.28 -0.09
N ILE A 120 -33.27 0.61 0.23
CA ILE A 120 -33.24 -0.41 1.28
C ILE A 120 -33.45 0.21 2.66
N GLU A 121 -32.92 1.41 2.91
CA GLU A 121 -33.04 2.12 4.18
C GLU A 121 -34.41 2.79 4.39
N CYS A 122 -35.19 3.01 3.31
CA CYS A 122 -36.51 3.62 3.40
C CYS A 122 -37.44 2.86 4.37
N GLU A 123 -38.01 3.54 5.37
CA GLU A 123 -38.80 2.88 6.40
C GLU A 123 -40.12 2.29 5.89
N THR A 124 -40.66 2.80 4.77
CA THR A 124 -41.91 2.34 4.15
C THR A 124 -41.64 1.58 2.86
N SER A 125 -42.69 1.02 2.26
CA SER A 125 -42.60 0.66 0.84
C SER A 125 -42.30 1.92 0.03
N CYS A 126 -41.46 1.80 -1.00
CA CYS A 126 -41.09 2.92 -1.85
C CYS A 126 -40.69 2.48 -3.26
N MET A 127 -40.70 3.44 -4.18
CA MET A 127 -40.16 3.27 -5.52
C MET A 127 -39.20 4.40 -5.89
N LYS A 128 -38.24 4.10 -6.77
CA LYS A 128 -37.38 5.11 -7.38
C LYS A 128 -38.20 6.06 -8.26
N VAL A 129 -38.11 7.36 -7.98
CA VAL A 129 -38.53 8.43 -8.90
C VAL A 129 -37.44 9.48 -9.07
N SER A 130 -37.55 10.34 -10.08
CA SER A 130 -36.71 11.51 -10.24
C SER A 130 -37.52 12.76 -10.59
N SER A 131 -37.31 13.83 -9.81
CA SER A 131 -37.84 15.17 -10.13
C SER A 131 -36.96 15.99 -11.07
N THR A 132 -35.74 15.55 -11.35
CA THR A 132 -34.77 16.30 -12.16
C THR A 132 -34.60 15.74 -13.57
N ILE A 133 -35.01 14.48 -13.80
CA ILE A 133 -34.99 13.87 -15.12
C ILE A 133 -36.29 14.24 -15.85
N PRO A 134 -36.22 14.74 -17.10
CA PRO A 134 -37.40 15.00 -17.91
C PRO A 134 -38.26 13.75 -18.10
N LEU A 135 -39.58 13.91 -18.22
CA LEU A 135 -40.47 12.77 -18.41
C LEU A 135 -40.15 12.05 -19.74
N PRO A 136 -39.75 10.77 -19.71
CA PRO A 136 -39.39 10.03 -20.91
C PRO A 136 -40.62 9.79 -21.78
N GLU A 137 -40.49 9.52 -23.08
CA GLU A 137 -41.68 9.17 -23.88
C GLU A 137 -42.15 7.74 -23.61
N LYS A 138 -41.21 6.79 -23.49
CA LYS A 138 -41.50 5.35 -23.50
C LYS A 138 -41.40 4.66 -22.15
N ASP A 139 -40.70 5.25 -21.18
CA ASP A 139 -40.47 4.62 -19.88
C ASP A 139 -41.52 5.03 -18.84
N PHE A 140 -41.43 4.45 -17.64
CA PHE A 140 -42.40 4.70 -16.60
C PHE A 140 -42.36 6.13 -16.06
N LYS A 141 -43.54 6.60 -15.69
CA LYS A 141 -43.77 7.78 -14.87
C LYS A 141 -44.66 7.42 -13.71
N ALA A 142 -44.41 8.04 -12.57
CA ALA A 142 -45.22 7.88 -11.38
C ALA A 142 -45.99 9.17 -11.09
N VAL A 143 -47.31 9.08 -10.97
CA VAL A 143 -48.17 10.17 -10.50
C VAL A 143 -48.07 10.24 -8.99
N ILE A 144 -47.61 11.37 -8.46
CA ILE A 144 -47.32 11.53 -7.03
C ILE A 144 -48.36 12.44 -6.37
N LYS A 145 -48.86 12.01 -5.21
CA LYS A 145 -49.74 12.81 -4.35
C LYS A 145 -49.33 12.64 -2.90
N ASP A 146 -49.14 13.76 -2.21
CA ASP A 146 -48.77 13.79 -0.78
C ASP A 146 -47.50 12.96 -0.45
N GLY A 147 -46.57 12.83 -1.41
CA GLY A 147 -45.34 12.05 -1.28
C GLY A 147 -45.49 10.55 -1.60
N PHE A 148 -46.68 10.09 -1.97
CA PHE A 148 -46.99 8.70 -2.30
C PHE A 148 -47.33 8.51 -3.77
N VAL A 149 -46.96 7.35 -4.28
CA VAL A 149 -47.24 6.90 -5.64
C VAL A 149 -48.72 6.53 -5.74
N GLN A 150 -49.43 7.19 -6.65
CA GLN A 150 -50.84 6.92 -6.91
C GLN A 150 -51.02 6.01 -8.12
N LYS A 151 -50.27 6.28 -9.18
CA LYS A 151 -50.31 5.51 -10.42
C LYS A 151 -48.93 5.44 -11.05
N VAL A 152 -48.62 4.32 -11.71
CA VAL A 152 -47.39 4.14 -12.49
C VAL A 152 -47.74 3.67 -13.90
N GLY A 153 -47.09 4.25 -14.90
CA GLY A 153 -47.30 3.86 -16.29
C GLY A 153 -46.62 4.79 -17.28
N ILE A 154 -46.67 4.41 -18.56
CA ILE A 154 -45.95 5.12 -19.64
C ILE A 154 -46.71 6.34 -20.20
N ASN A 155 -48.00 6.48 -19.89
CA ASN A 155 -48.88 7.50 -20.49
C ASN A 155 -49.17 8.70 -19.57
N PHE A 156 -48.44 8.86 -18.47
CA PHE A 156 -48.67 9.95 -17.51
C PHE A 156 -47.68 11.10 -17.73
N PHE A 157 -48.20 12.28 -18.07
CA PHE A 157 -47.39 13.49 -18.33
C PHE A 157 -47.78 14.69 -17.45
N GLU A 158 -48.79 14.55 -16.62
CA GLU A 158 -49.27 15.58 -15.69
C GLU A 158 -49.08 15.12 -14.25
N ASN A 159 -48.57 16.01 -13.38
CA ASN A 159 -48.28 15.72 -11.98
C ASN A 159 -47.50 14.42 -11.77
N ALA A 160 -46.59 14.12 -12.70
CA ALA A 160 -45.82 12.89 -12.74
C ALA A 160 -44.32 13.17 -12.62
N MET A 161 -43.59 12.17 -12.13
CA MET A 161 -42.13 12.13 -12.09
C MET A 161 -41.63 10.97 -12.94
N GLU A 162 -40.40 11.06 -13.45
CA GLU A 162 -39.74 9.92 -14.07
C GLU A 162 -39.61 8.80 -13.04
N ALA A 163 -39.83 7.56 -13.47
CA ALA A 163 -39.85 6.40 -12.60
C ALA A 163 -39.12 5.23 -13.24
N GLN A 164 -38.46 4.42 -12.41
CA GLN A 164 -37.86 3.16 -12.83
C GLN A 164 -38.41 2.04 -11.96
N ALA A 165 -38.47 0.84 -12.51
CA ALA A 165 -38.98 -0.33 -11.81
C ALA A 165 -37.97 -0.85 -10.78
N LEU A 166 -37.66 -0.03 -9.77
CA LEU A 166 -36.85 -0.36 -8.61
C LEU A 166 -37.64 -0.01 -7.36
N TYR A 167 -38.13 -1.03 -6.67
CA TYR A 167 -39.02 -0.91 -5.53
C TYR A 167 -38.44 -1.59 -4.29
N LYS A 168 -38.72 -1.03 -3.11
CA LYS A 168 -38.77 -1.77 -1.85
C LYS A 168 -40.22 -1.91 -1.46
N LEU A 169 -40.66 -3.13 -1.20
CA LEU A 169 -42.04 -3.44 -0.85
C LEU A 169 -42.04 -4.24 0.45
N LYS A 170 -42.66 -3.69 1.49
CA LYS A 170 -42.94 -4.45 2.70
C LYS A 170 -43.92 -5.56 2.39
N LYS A 171 -43.78 -6.69 3.08
CA LYS A 171 -44.59 -7.88 2.89
C LYS A 171 -46.09 -7.59 2.84
N ASP A 172 -46.59 -6.73 3.72
CA ASP A 172 -48.02 -6.39 3.78
C ASP A 172 -48.50 -5.64 2.54
N ASP A 173 -47.78 -4.60 2.10
CA ASP A 173 -48.10 -3.86 0.87
C ASP A 173 -47.90 -4.74 -0.37
N TRP A 174 -46.83 -5.54 -0.37
CA TRP A 174 -46.50 -6.44 -1.47
C TRP A 174 -47.56 -7.50 -1.67
N LYS A 175 -48.08 -8.07 -0.58
CA LYS A 175 -49.12 -9.10 -0.65
C LYS A 175 -50.39 -8.58 -1.33
N ILE A 176 -50.81 -7.35 -1.01
CA ILE A 176 -51.98 -6.71 -1.65
C ILE A 176 -51.75 -6.60 -3.17
N TRP A 177 -50.55 -6.16 -3.57
CA TRP A 177 -50.23 -6.05 -4.99
C TRP A 177 -50.11 -7.43 -5.68
N LEU A 178 -49.46 -8.39 -5.03
CA LEU A 178 -49.28 -9.75 -5.54
C LEU A 178 -50.62 -10.47 -5.71
N ASP A 179 -51.55 -10.33 -4.77
CA ASP A 179 -52.90 -10.91 -4.86
C ASP A 179 -53.65 -10.33 -6.09
N LYS A 180 -53.50 -9.02 -6.36
CA LYS A 180 -54.08 -8.39 -7.54
C LYS A 180 -53.40 -8.82 -8.85
N ILE A 181 -52.09 -9.03 -8.84
CA ILE A 181 -51.34 -9.63 -9.96
C ILE A 181 -51.85 -11.04 -10.27
N ILE A 182 -52.11 -11.85 -9.22
CA ILE A 182 -52.67 -13.20 -9.35
C ILE A 182 -54.05 -13.13 -10.01
N GLU A 183 -54.95 -12.27 -9.52
CA GLU A 183 -56.28 -12.05 -10.10
C GLU A 183 -56.22 -11.68 -11.59
N PHE A 184 -55.31 -10.78 -11.97
CA PHE A 184 -55.07 -10.38 -13.36
C PHE A 184 -54.66 -11.58 -14.21
N CYS A 185 -53.70 -12.36 -13.74
CA CYS A 185 -53.16 -13.49 -14.48
C CYS A 185 -54.17 -14.65 -14.59
N GLU A 186 -54.95 -14.92 -13.53
CA GLU A 186 -56.03 -15.91 -13.53
C GLU A 186 -57.21 -15.49 -14.44
N SER A 187 -57.38 -14.18 -14.65
CA SER A 187 -58.36 -13.59 -15.59
C SER A 187 -57.82 -13.41 -17.02
N ASP A 188 -56.69 -14.03 -17.36
CA ASP A 188 -56.03 -13.95 -18.66
C ASP A 188 -55.49 -12.55 -19.06
N ASN A 189 -55.38 -11.62 -18.11
CA ASN A 189 -54.77 -10.31 -18.32
C ASN A 189 -53.24 -10.37 -18.16
N ARG A 190 -52.58 -11.12 -19.05
CA ARG A 190 -51.15 -11.49 -18.95
C ARG A 190 -50.20 -10.66 -19.82
N LYS A 191 -50.74 -9.73 -20.62
CA LYS A 191 -49.98 -8.90 -21.60
C LYS A 191 -49.71 -7.47 -21.12
N CYS A 192 -50.18 -7.11 -19.93
CA CYS A 192 -50.02 -5.78 -19.34
C CYS A 192 -48.82 -5.72 -18.39
N TYR A 193 -48.47 -4.52 -17.94
CA TYR A 193 -47.45 -4.33 -16.91
C TYR A 193 -48.00 -4.69 -15.53
N ALA A 194 -47.14 -5.10 -14.58
CA ALA A 194 -47.59 -5.39 -13.22
C ALA A 194 -48.21 -4.15 -12.54
N GLU A 195 -47.77 -2.97 -12.94
CA GLU A 195 -48.25 -1.66 -12.52
C GLU A 195 -49.71 -1.42 -12.93
N ASN A 196 -50.23 -2.10 -13.97
CA ASN A 196 -51.65 -2.04 -14.28
C ASN A 196 -52.49 -2.62 -13.12
N ALA A 197 -52.04 -3.70 -12.49
CA ALA A 197 -52.66 -4.25 -11.29
C ALA A 197 -52.49 -3.31 -10.08
N LEU A 198 -51.32 -2.67 -9.94
CA LEU A 198 -51.08 -1.67 -8.88
C LEU A 198 -52.05 -0.50 -8.98
N ASN A 199 -52.29 -0.01 -10.20
CA ASN A 199 -53.14 1.15 -10.45
C ASN A 199 -54.63 0.90 -10.13
N GLU A 200 -55.09 -0.35 -10.07
CA GLU A 200 -56.46 -0.71 -9.66
C GLU A 200 -56.65 -0.76 -8.14
N LEU A 201 -55.57 -0.65 -7.36
CA LEU A 201 -55.62 -0.69 -5.91
C LEU A 201 -55.94 0.68 -5.29
N ASP A 202 -56.04 1.74 -6.10
CA ASP A 202 -56.40 3.10 -5.69
C ASP A 202 -55.64 3.60 -4.43
N GLY A 203 -54.34 3.31 -4.37
CA GLY A 203 -53.46 3.73 -3.27
C GLY A 203 -53.51 2.85 -2.03
N ALA A 204 -54.12 1.65 -2.08
CA ALA A 204 -54.11 0.71 -0.97
C ALA A 204 -52.70 0.23 -0.58
N CYS A 205 -51.75 0.23 -1.52
CA CYS A 205 -50.34 0.00 -1.25
C CYS A 205 -49.65 1.33 -0.89
N ASN A 206 -49.05 1.41 0.30
CA ASN A 206 -48.42 2.64 0.80
C ASN A 206 -47.01 2.82 0.24
N ILE A 207 -46.90 3.05 -1.08
CA ILE A 207 -45.61 3.20 -1.77
C ILE A 207 -45.20 4.67 -1.80
N ALA A 208 -44.17 5.02 -1.03
CA ALA A 208 -43.58 6.35 -1.03
C ALA A 208 -42.77 6.62 -2.31
N ALA A 209 -42.76 7.87 -2.76
CA ALA A 209 -41.94 8.32 -3.88
C ALA A 209 -40.54 8.69 -3.38
N LEU A 210 -39.54 7.82 -3.62
CA LEU A 210 -38.16 8.10 -3.27
C LEU A 210 -37.48 8.85 -4.42
N ASP A 211 -37.39 10.17 -4.28
CA ASP A 211 -36.79 11.05 -5.28
C ASP A 211 -35.26 11.02 -5.25
N VAL A 212 -34.65 10.34 -6.22
CA VAL A 212 -33.20 10.17 -6.31
C VAL A 212 -32.49 11.34 -7.01
N LYS A 213 -33.24 12.34 -7.48
CA LYS A 213 -32.70 13.48 -8.25
C LYS A 213 -31.92 13.00 -9.48
N ASP A 214 -30.73 13.53 -9.66
CA ASP A 214 -29.85 13.28 -10.79
C ASP A 214 -29.02 12.01 -10.63
N ARG A 215 -29.17 11.24 -9.56
CA ARG A 215 -28.39 10.01 -9.33
C ARG A 215 -28.69 8.93 -10.37
N LEU A 216 -27.67 8.14 -10.72
CA LEU A 216 -27.79 7.12 -11.77
C LEU A 216 -28.73 5.99 -11.34
N CYS A 217 -29.85 5.87 -12.06
CA CYS A 217 -30.72 4.71 -12.07
C CYS A 217 -31.57 4.76 -13.35
N SER A 218 -31.22 3.92 -14.33
CA SER A 218 -31.78 3.94 -15.67
C SER A 218 -31.74 2.54 -16.30
N GLU A 219 -32.71 2.24 -17.15
CA GLU A 219 -32.71 1.02 -17.98
C GLU A 219 -31.72 1.16 -19.15
N ILE A 220 -31.15 0.05 -19.58
CA ILE A 220 -30.45 -0.06 -20.86
C ILE A 220 -31.35 -0.81 -21.83
N ASP A 221 -31.85 -0.11 -22.84
CA ASP A 221 -32.87 -0.61 -23.74
C ASP A 221 -32.39 -0.71 -25.19
N ASN A 222 -31.42 0.14 -25.54
CA ASN A 222 -30.75 0.19 -26.84
C ASN A 222 -29.25 0.56 -26.67
N PRO A 223 -28.43 0.48 -27.74
CA PRO A 223 -27.01 0.84 -27.68
C PRO A 223 -26.73 2.30 -27.28
N GLU A 224 -27.62 3.24 -27.60
CA GLU A 224 -27.47 4.63 -27.18
C GLU A 224 -27.60 4.77 -25.64
N ASP A 225 -28.58 4.08 -25.04
CA ASP A 225 -28.74 4.03 -23.58
C ASP A 225 -27.49 3.41 -22.94
N LEU A 226 -26.97 2.32 -23.52
CA LEU A 226 -25.75 1.69 -23.03
C LEU A 226 -24.60 2.69 -22.99
N ALA A 227 -24.41 3.49 -24.04
CA ALA A 227 -23.34 4.49 -24.11
C ALA A 227 -23.52 5.57 -23.02
N VAL A 228 -24.72 6.09 -22.86
CA VAL A 228 -25.05 7.11 -21.85
C VAL A 228 -24.86 6.56 -20.43
N VAL A 229 -25.43 5.40 -20.14
CA VAL A 229 -25.35 4.76 -18.82
C VAL A 229 -23.92 4.37 -18.49
N SER A 230 -23.15 3.84 -19.42
CA SER A 230 -21.73 3.51 -19.21
C SER A 230 -20.89 4.75 -18.93
N ALA A 231 -21.16 5.87 -19.61
CA ALA A 231 -20.47 7.12 -19.35
C ALA A 231 -20.78 7.66 -17.95
N ARG A 232 -22.07 7.69 -17.57
CA ARG A 232 -22.49 8.12 -16.23
C ARG A 232 -21.97 7.20 -15.13
N LEU A 233 -21.90 5.90 -15.40
CA LEU A 233 -21.32 4.93 -14.48
C LEU A 233 -19.83 5.21 -14.25
N LYS A 234 -19.10 5.53 -15.32
CA LYS A 234 -17.69 5.94 -15.22
C LYS A 234 -17.51 7.23 -14.42
N GLU A 235 -18.43 8.19 -14.51
CA GLU A 235 -18.42 9.38 -13.65
C GLU A 235 -18.58 8.99 -12.19
N VAL A 236 -19.58 8.16 -11.89
CA VAL A 236 -19.85 7.62 -10.54
C VAL A 236 -18.61 6.93 -9.94
N GLU A 237 -17.94 6.08 -10.71
CA GLU A 237 -16.75 5.35 -10.27
C GLU A 237 -15.52 6.25 -10.11
N ASN A 238 -15.45 7.36 -10.86
CA ASN A 238 -14.34 8.31 -10.77
C ASN A 238 -14.56 9.43 -9.73
N ARG A 239 -15.74 9.52 -9.11
CA ARG A 239 -15.98 10.44 -7.99
C ARG A 239 -14.90 10.26 -6.93
N SER A 240 -14.34 11.35 -6.47
CA SER A 240 -13.29 11.35 -5.47
C SER A 240 -13.89 11.21 -4.07
N VAL A 241 -13.51 10.15 -3.36
CA VAL A 241 -13.99 9.87 -2.00
C VAL A 241 -12.81 9.96 -1.04
N TYR A 242 -12.99 10.62 0.09
CA TYR A 242 -11.97 10.72 1.12
C TYR A 242 -12.47 10.20 2.46
N MET A 243 -11.65 9.45 3.18
CA MET A 243 -11.90 9.13 4.59
C MET A 243 -10.59 9.19 5.36
N SER A 244 -10.66 9.42 6.67
CA SER A 244 -9.48 9.32 7.53
C SER A 244 -9.62 8.18 8.53
N LEU A 245 -8.52 7.46 8.77
CA LEU A 245 -8.45 6.38 9.73
C LEU A 245 -7.43 6.71 10.81
N SER A 246 -7.87 6.59 12.05
CA SER A 246 -7.01 6.72 13.23
C SER A 246 -6.73 5.40 13.94
N THR A 247 -7.31 4.29 13.48
CA THR A 247 -7.32 3.04 14.26
C THR A 247 -5.96 2.32 14.29
N ASN A 248 -5.67 1.71 15.44
CA ASN A 248 -4.50 0.85 15.65
C ASN A 248 -4.76 -0.58 15.14
N VAL A 249 -6.01 -1.04 15.25
CA VAL A 249 -6.44 -2.37 14.83
C VAL A 249 -7.62 -2.23 13.89
N ILE A 250 -7.47 -2.74 12.67
CA ILE A 250 -8.55 -2.79 11.71
C ILE A 250 -9.37 -4.06 12.00
N HIS A 251 -10.65 -3.88 12.33
CA HIS A 251 -11.60 -4.96 12.55
C HIS A 251 -12.79 -4.83 11.59
N GLY A 252 -13.71 -5.80 11.63
CA GLY A 252 -14.84 -5.87 10.69
C GLY A 252 -15.71 -4.60 10.61
N GLY A 253 -15.81 -3.82 11.70
CA GLY A 253 -16.51 -2.53 11.70
C GLY A 253 -15.84 -1.49 10.79
N HIS A 254 -14.52 -1.33 10.89
CA HIS A 254 -13.73 -0.47 10.00
C HIS A 254 -13.82 -0.93 8.54
N ILE A 255 -13.64 -2.23 8.31
CA ILE A 255 -13.72 -2.81 6.95
C ILE A 255 -15.09 -2.55 6.33
N SER A 256 -16.17 -2.62 7.11
CA SER A 256 -17.52 -2.33 6.62
C SER A 256 -17.64 -0.88 6.10
N ILE A 257 -17.16 0.10 6.87
CA ILE A 257 -17.20 1.52 6.47
C ILE A 257 -16.30 1.77 5.25
N ILE A 258 -15.08 1.20 5.23
CA ILE A 258 -14.16 1.33 4.10
C ILE A 258 -14.78 0.78 2.81
N LYS A 259 -15.42 -0.40 2.88
CA LYS A 259 -16.12 -0.99 1.73
C LYS A 259 -17.27 -0.11 1.26
N LYS A 260 -18.10 0.43 2.17
CA LYS A 260 -19.17 1.37 1.82
C LYS A 260 -18.62 2.65 1.17
N ALA A 261 -17.52 3.19 1.69
CA ALA A 261 -16.86 4.36 1.12
C ALA A 261 -16.36 4.10 -0.30
N ALA A 262 -15.77 2.92 -0.55
CA ALA A 262 -15.30 2.51 -1.88
C ALA A 262 -16.44 2.34 -2.90
N MET A 263 -17.68 2.06 -2.45
CA MET A 263 -18.85 1.97 -3.34
C MET A 263 -19.33 3.35 -3.85
N LEU A 264 -18.87 4.45 -3.24
CA LEU A 264 -19.25 5.80 -3.62
C LEU A 264 -18.32 6.39 -4.70
N GLY A 265 -17.14 5.80 -4.92
CA GLY A 265 -16.15 6.25 -5.90
C GLY A 265 -14.70 5.86 -5.53
N LYS A 266 -13.71 6.56 -6.08
CA LYS A 266 -12.27 6.37 -5.83
C LYS A 266 -11.89 6.79 -4.41
N LEU A 267 -11.77 5.79 -3.53
CA LEU A 267 -11.47 6.00 -2.12
C LEU A 267 -9.99 6.30 -1.85
N THR A 268 -9.72 7.54 -1.42
CA THR A 268 -8.47 7.96 -0.79
C THR A 268 -8.59 7.85 0.72
N VAL A 269 -7.68 7.11 1.36
CA VAL A 269 -7.67 6.98 2.83
C VAL A 269 -6.49 7.75 3.43
N GLY A 270 -6.79 8.74 4.27
CA GLY A 270 -5.81 9.42 5.11
C GLY A 270 -5.46 8.59 6.35
N VAL A 271 -4.18 8.36 6.59
CA VAL A 271 -3.71 7.63 7.78
C VAL A 271 -3.04 8.60 8.73
N LEU A 272 -3.60 8.73 9.94
CA LEU A 272 -3.08 9.64 10.96
C LEU A 272 -1.63 9.29 11.33
N SER A 273 -0.79 10.29 11.56
CA SER A 273 0.55 10.09 12.14
C SER A 273 0.47 9.51 13.55
N ASP A 274 1.57 8.89 13.99
CA ASP A 274 1.62 8.25 15.30
C ASP A 274 1.49 9.27 16.43
N GLU A 275 2.05 10.47 16.24
CA GLU A 275 1.99 11.62 17.13
C GLU A 275 0.55 12.13 17.29
N VAL A 276 -0.18 12.27 16.18
CA VAL A 276 -1.58 12.75 16.23
C VAL A 276 -2.44 11.70 16.93
N VAL A 277 -2.28 10.42 16.62
CA VAL A 277 -3.00 9.34 17.32
C VAL A 277 -2.72 9.39 18.82
N ALA A 278 -1.46 9.51 19.23
CA ALA A 278 -1.05 9.56 20.63
C ALA A 278 -1.56 10.81 21.37
N SER A 279 -1.84 11.91 20.67
CA SER A 279 -2.30 13.16 21.29
C SER A 279 -3.68 13.05 21.95
N TYR A 280 -4.55 12.16 21.46
CA TYR A 280 -5.93 12.05 21.95
C TYR A 280 -6.39 10.63 22.29
N LYS A 281 -5.56 9.61 22.03
CA LYS A 281 -5.77 8.23 22.51
C LYS A 281 -4.42 7.54 22.75
N ARG A 282 -4.45 6.28 23.20
CA ARG A 282 -3.24 5.48 23.42
C ARG A 282 -2.38 5.47 22.15
N ALA A 283 -1.06 5.56 22.33
CA ALA A 283 -0.09 5.47 21.26
C ALA A 283 -0.34 4.22 20.38
N PRO A 284 -0.14 4.33 19.06
CA PRO A 284 -0.36 3.22 18.17
C PRO A 284 0.59 2.05 18.45
N VAL A 285 0.05 0.83 18.46
CA VAL A 285 0.82 -0.41 18.58
C VAL A 285 1.45 -0.82 17.24
N VAL A 286 0.93 -0.29 16.13
CA VAL A 286 1.41 -0.54 14.77
C VAL A 286 1.86 0.80 14.19
N PRO A 287 3.12 0.94 13.72
CA PRO A 287 3.63 2.21 13.21
C PRO A 287 2.82 2.71 12.02
N ARG A 288 2.85 4.02 11.77
CA ARG A 288 2.14 4.63 10.63
C ARG A 288 2.45 3.95 9.29
N SER A 289 3.72 3.62 9.02
CA SER A 289 4.15 2.98 7.79
C SER A 289 3.43 1.63 7.56
N GLU A 290 3.37 0.80 8.59
CA GLU A 290 2.64 -0.47 8.55
C GLU A 290 1.14 -0.26 8.46
N ARG A 291 0.56 0.70 9.20
CA ARG A 291 -0.87 1.04 9.07
C ARG A 291 -1.20 1.48 7.64
N LYS A 292 -0.35 2.29 7.01
CA LYS A 292 -0.51 2.68 5.59
C LYS A 292 -0.45 1.46 4.68
N ALA A 293 0.50 0.55 4.90
CA ALA A 293 0.60 -0.70 4.13
C ALA A 293 -0.64 -1.59 4.29
N LEU A 294 -1.13 -1.77 5.52
CA LEU A 294 -2.35 -2.53 5.80
C LEU A 294 -3.56 -1.93 5.08
N VAL A 295 -3.76 -0.61 5.20
CA VAL A 295 -4.88 0.10 4.56
C VAL A 295 -4.78 0.04 3.04
N ALA A 296 -3.58 0.20 2.47
CA ALA A 296 -3.36 0.17 1.03
C ALA A 296 -3.70 -1.20 0.40
N ASN A 297 -3.66 -2.27 1.19
CA ASN A 297 -4.01 -3.62 0.75
C ASN A 297 -5.48 -4.00 1.02
N ILE A 298 -6.32 -3.08 1.51
CA ILE A 298 -7.75 -3.32 1.65
C ILE A 298 -8.43 -3.15 0.29
N ALA A 299 -9.12 -4.19 -0.17
CA ALA A 299 -9.88 -4.15 -1.42
C ALA A 299 -10.85 -2.94 -1.45
N GLY A 300 -10.77 -2.16 -2.53
CA GLY A 300 -11.56 -0.93 -2.72
C GLY A 300 -10.83 0.37 -2.36
N VAL A 301 -9.67 0.31 -1.69
CA VAL A 301 -8.83 1.50 -1.45
C VAL A 301 -8.06 1.85 -2.72
N TYR A 302 -8.30 3.04 -3.28
CA TYR A 302 -7.63 3.53 -4.48
C TYR A 302 -6.21 4.04 -4.17
N ARG A 303 -6.06 4.78 -3.06
CA ARG A 303 -4.75 5.22 -2.57
C ARG A 303 -4.77 5.54 -1.07
N VAL A 304 -3.59 5.54 -0.47
CA VAL A 304 -3.38 5.94 0.92
C VAL A 304 -2.51 7.19 0.97
N VAL A 305 -2.91 8.16 1.78
CA VAL A 305 -2.21 9.44 1.93
C VAL A 305 -1.93 9.72 3.40
N ASP A 306 -1.00 10.64 3.62
CA ASP A 306 -0.68 11.11 4.96
C ASP A 306 -1.75 12.08 5.48
N GLN A 307 -2.22 11.83 6.70
CA GLN A 307 -3.04 12.73 7.49
C GLN A 307 -2.23 13.19 8.71
N ASP A 308 -1.50 14.29 8.60
CA ASP A 308 -0.54 14.72 9.63
C ASP A 308 -1.16 15.50 10.79
N THR A 309 -2.47 15.76 10.72
CA THR A 309 -3.22 16.48 11.75
C THR A 309 -4.56 15.80 12.02
N LEU A 310 -5.24 16.13 13.13
CA LEU A 310 -6.60 15.65 13.38
C LEU A 310 -7.63 16.33 12.46
N SER A 311 -7.33 17.55 12.00
CA SER A 311 -8.16 18.33 11.06
C SER A 311 -8.04 17.79 9.64
N TYR A 312 -9.15 17.62 8.95
CA TYR A 312 -9.14 17.13 7.56
C TYR A 312 -8.78 18.24 6.57
N ALA A 313 -8.57 19.47 7.03
CA ALA A 313 -8.54 20.66 6.20
C ALA A 313 -7.46 20.63 5.11
N ASP A 314 -6.24 20.19 5.44
CA ASP A 314 -5.14 20.15 4.49
C ASP A 314 -5.43 19.18 3.35
N ASN A 315 -5.92 17.98 3.68
CA ASN A 315 -6.24 16.97 2.70
C ASN A 315 -7.52 17.29 1.90
N ILE A 316 -8.54 17.90 2.52
CA ILE A 316 -9.73 18.36 1.80
C ILE A 316 -9.36 19.46 0.81
N ARG A 317 -8.54 20.44 1.20
CA ARG A 317 -8.10 21.51 0.29
C ARG A 317 -7.19 20.98 -0.83
N LYS A 318 -6.31 20.05 -0.51
CA LYS A 318 -5.36 19.45 -1.46
C LYS A 318 -6.05 18.56 -2.48
N TYR A 319 -6.94 17.67 -2.03
CA TYR A 319 -7.53 16.65 -2.89
C TYR A 319 -8.93 16.99 -3.40
N LYS A 320 -9.61 17.99 -2.79
CA LYS A 320 -10.97 18.44 -3.12
C LYS A 320 -11.95 17.27 -3.35
N PRO A 321 -12.12 16.36 -2.37
CA PRO A 321 -12.99 15.20 -2.54
C PRO A 321 -14.45 15.62 -2.76
N ASP A 322 -15.14 14.94 -3.69
CA ASP A 322 -16.58 15.09 -3.91
C ASP A 322 -17.35 14.62 -2.67
N ILE A 323 -16.85 13.57 -2.01
CA ILE A 323 -17.45 12.96 -0.84
C ILE A 323 -16.40 12.74 0.25
N VAL A 324 -16.69 13.16 1.49
CA VAL A 324 -15.97 12.69 2.68
C VAL A 324 -16.82 11.65 3.39
N VAL A 325 -16.22 10.54 3.80
CA VAL A 325 -16.89 9.48 4.55
C VAL A 325 -16.31 9.39 5.96
N HIS A 326 -17.20 9.26 6.95
CA HIS A 326 -16.83 8.96 8.34
C HIS A 326 -17.86 8.05 9.02
N GLY A 327 -17.49 7.48 10.17
CA GLY A 327 -18.48 6.89 11.08
C GLY A 327 -19.30 7.96 11.79
N ASP A 328 -20.53 7.66 12.20
CA ASP A 328 -21.38 8.58 12.99
C ASP A 328 -20.86 8.81 14.44
N ASN A 329 -19.81 8.11 14.84
CA ASN A 329 -19.20 8.19 16.17
C ASN A 329 -18.57 9.56 16.51
N TRP A 330 -18.35 10.43 15.53
CA TRP A 330 -17.88 11.81 15.73
C TRP A 330 -18.98 12.89 15.75
N VAL A 331 -20.25 12.50 15.58
CA VAL A 331 -21.40 13.43 15.65
C VAL A 331 -21.50 14.06 17.04
N THR A 332 -21.04 13.34 18.05
CA THR A 332 -20.94 13.80 19.45
C THR A 332 -19.51 13.64 19.96
N GLY A 333 -19.21 14.19 21.15
CA GLY A 333 -17.89 14.07 21.76
C GLY A 333 -16.83 15.03 21.19
N TYR A 334 -15.56 14.75 21.45
CA TYR A 334 -14.43 15.65 21.19
C TYR A 334 -14.11 15.86 19.71
N GLN A 335 -14.56 14.96 18.81
CA GLN A 335 -14.34 15.07 17.37
C GLN A 335 -15.43 15.89 16.64
N LYS A 336 -16.50 16.30 17.35
CA LYS A 336 -17.57 17.12 16.79
C LYS A 336 -17.07 18.43 16.13
N PRO A 337 -16.09 19.17 16.67
CA PRO A 337 -15.56 20.36 16.00
C PRO A 337 -14.90 20.04 14.65
N VAL A 338 -14.24 18.88 14.53
CA VAL A 338 -13.63 18.41 13.27
C VAL A 338 -14.72 18.11 12.24
N ARG A 339 -15.83 17.51 12.66
CA ARG A 339 -17.00 17.28 11.80
C ARG A 339 -17.58 18.59 11.26
N GLU A 340 -17.75 19.59 12.12
CA GLU A 340 -18.27 20.91 11.72
C GLU A 340 -17.34 21.62 10.73
N GLU A 341 -16.02 21.50 10.92
CA GLU A 341 -15.02 22.00 9.98
C GLU A 341 -15.12 21.32 8.62
N VAL A 342 -15.23 19.99 8.58
CA VAL A 342 -15.40 19.22 7.34
C VAL A 342 -16.65 19.68 6.58
N ILE A 343 -17.79 19.80 7.25
CA ILE A 343 -19.04 20.27 6.63
C ILE A 343 -18.84 21.66 6.00
N LYS A 344 -18.18 22.57 6.73
CA LYS A 344 -17.92 23.93 6.23
C LYS A 344 -17.02 23.91 5.00
N LEU A 345 -15.93 23.15 5.01
CA LEU A 345 -14.98 23.07 3.90
C LEU A 345 -15.61 22.47 2.64
N LEU A 346 -16.42 21.43 2.79
CA LEU A 346 -17.09 20.79 1.66
C LEU A 346 -18.13 21.71 1.01
N ALA A 347 -18.84 22.50 1.82
CA ALA A 347 -19.82 23.47 1.34
C ALA A 347 -19.20 24.56 0.45
N GLU A 348 -17.89 24.83 0.56
CA GLU A 348 -17.20 25.85 -0.26
C GLU A 348 -17.16 25.50 -1.75
N TYR A 349 -17.24 24.21 -2.10
CA TYR A 349 -17.17 23.75 -3.50
C TYR A 349 -18.25 22.71 -3.87
N GLY A 350 -19.21 22.45 -2.99
CA GLY A 350 -20.34 21.55 -3.25
C GLY A 350 -20.10 20.07 -2.92
N GLY A 351 -19.04 19.75 -2.15
CA GLY A 351 -18.80 18.40 -1.64
C GLY A 351 -19.83 17.96 -0.58
N LYS A 352 -19.89 16.65 -0.30
CA LYS A 352 -20.86 16.07 0.66
C LYS A 352 -20.17 15.24 1.74
N LEU A 353 -20.63 15.39 2.97
CA LEU A 353 -20.28 14.47 4.06
C LEU A 353 -21.29 13.32 4.07
N VAL A 354 -20.79 12.08 4.06
CA VAL A 354 -21.58 10.86 4.22
C VAL A 354 -21.13 10.15 5.50
N GLU A 355 -22.10 9.82 6.36
CA GLU A 355 -21.84 9.23 7.66
C GLU A 355 -22.51 7.86 7.76
N PHE A 356 -21.74 6.84 8.15
CA PHE A 356 -22.27 5.49 8.33
C PHE A 356 -22.35 5.12 9.81
N PRO A 357 -23.37 4.36 10.24
CA PRO A 357 -23.45 3.86 11.60
C PRO A 357 -22.19 3.09 11.99
N TYR A 358 -21.53 3.56 13.05
CA TYR A 358 -20.37 2.88 13.60
C TYR A 358 -20.82 1.62 14.36
N SER A 359 -20.04 0.54 14.28
CA SER A 359 -20.48 -0.74 14.84
C SER A 359 -20.67 -0.65 16.36
N ALA A 360 -21.88 -0.96 16.84
CA ALA A 360 -22.22 -0.98 18.25
C ALA A 360 -21.83 -2.29 18.96
N ASP A 361 -21.25 -3.27 18.25
CA ASP A 361 -20.93 -4.59 18.75
C ASP A 361 -19.99 -4.52 19.97
N ALA A 362 -20.41 -5.14 21.07
CA ALA A 362 -19.67 -5.17 22.32
C ALA A 362 -18.25 -5.72 22.17
N LYS A 363 -18.02 -6.64 21.22
CA LYS A 363 -16.68 -7.19 20.95
C LYS A 363 -15.74 -6.14 20.36
N TYR A 364 -16.24 -5.29 19.46
CA TYR A 364 -15.44 -4.22 18.85
C TYR A 364 -15.20 -3.10 19.84
N LYS A 365 -16.22 -2.75 20.64
CA LYS A 365 -16.04 -1.82 21.77
C LYS A 365 -15.02 -2.34 22.79
N SER A 366 -15.02 -3.64 23.09
CA SER A 366 -14.03 -4.24 23.99
C SER A 366 -12.60 -4.17 23.43
N ILE A 367 -12.43 -4.48 22.13
CA ILE A 367 -11.16 -4.34 21.43
C ILE A 367 -10.71 -2.88 21.48
N GLU A 368 -11.57 -1.95 21.10
CA GLU A 368 -11.27 -0.52 21.14
C GLU A 368 -10.91 -0.07 22.55
N ASN A 369 -11.70 -0.42 23.58
CA ASN A 369 -11.43 -0.11 24.98
C ASN A 369 -10.09 -0.67 25.49
N THR A 370 -9.70 -1.86 25.01
CA THR A 370 -8.40 -2.47 25.33
C THR A 370 -7.25 -1.66 24.74
N PHE A 371 -7.44 -1.14 23.53
CA PHE A 371 -6.46 -0.29 22.84
C PHE A 371 -6.63 1.20 23.14
N SER A 372 -7.70 1.61 23.81
CA SER A 372 -7.99 2.99 24.21
C SER A 372 -7.99 3.16 25.73
N GLY A 373 -7.38 2.22 26.47
CA GLY A 373 -7.43 2.10 27.93
C GLY A 373 -7.26 3.42 28.68
N GLU A 374 -7.82 3.47 29.90
CA GLU A 374 -7.94 4.63 30.79
C GLU A 374 -6.91 5.71 30.51
N ILE A 375 -7.40 6.94 30.29
CA ILE A 375 -6.62 8.17 30.06
C ILE A 375 -5.43 8.19 31.03
N THR A 376 -4.29 7.64 30.59
CA THR A 376 -3.03 7.78 31.30
C THR A 376 -2.64 9.25 31.21
N ASP A 377 -2.05 9.78 32.27
CA ASP A 377 -1.50 11.14 32.31
C ASP A 377 -0.73 11.43 31.00
N PRO A 378 -0.94 12.59 30.33
CA PRO A 378 -0.16 13.02 29.18
C PRO A 378 1.35 12.73 29.28
N GLU A 379 1.96 12.87 30.46
CA GLU A 379 3.38 12.55 30.68
C GLU A 379 3.71 11.06 30.49
N ASN A 380 2.85 10.15 30.97
CA ASN A 380 3.02 8.72 30.79
C ASN A 380 2.84 8.29 29.33
N ARG A 381 2.00 8.97 28.54
CA ARG A 381 1.84 8.68 27.10
C ARG A 381 3.09 9.06 26.30
N VAL A 382 3.70 10.20 26.63
CA VAL A 382 4.98 10.61 26.04
C VAL A 382 6.08 9.62 26.42
N ASN A 383 6.10 9.15 27.67
CA ASN A 383 7.07 8.17 28.16
C ASN A 383 6.89 6.77 27.54
N GLU A 384 5.66 6.27 27.40
CA GLU A 384 5.37 4.99 26.73
C GLU A 384 5.68 5.07 25.22
N LEU A 385 5.34 6.17 24.55
CA LEU A 385 5.70 6.42 23.15
C LEU A 385 7.23 6.47 22.96
N ASN A 386 7.95 7.11 23.89
CA ASN A 386 9.40 7.21 23.87
C ASN A 386 10.09 5.88 24.22
N ALA A 387 9.49 5.05 25.09
CA ALA A 387 9.98 3.71 25.41
C ALA A 387 9.74 2.73 24.24
N TRP A 388 8.62 2.87 23.53
CA TRP A 388 8.28 2.07 22.36
C TRP A 388 9.19 2.39 21.16
N LYS A 389 9.52 3.67 20.95
CA LYS A 389 10.51 4.12 19.94
C LYS A 389 11.94 3.55 20.18
N ALA A 390 12.24 3.03 21.37
CA ALA A 390 13.59 2.61 21.75
C ALA A 390 13.85 1.10 21.66
N ILE A 391 12.82 0.24 21.50
CA ILE A 391 12.98 -1.23 21.63
C ILE A 391 13.08 -1.97 20.27
N ASP A 392 12.63 -1.36 19.17
CA ASP A 392 12.99 -1.74 17.79
C ASP A 392 12.94 -0.46 16.95
N GLY A 393 14.07 0.12 16.56
CA GLY A 393 14.00 1.39 15.85
C GLY A 393 15.24 2.27 15.78
N ILE A 394 15.08 3.31 14.97
CA ILE A 394 16.03 4.40 14.79
C ILE A 394 15.86 5.38 15.94
N ILE A 395 16.94 5.68 16.66
CA ILE A 395 17.01 6.73 17.68
C ILE A 395 17.94 7.85 17.21
N THR A 396 17.78 9.06 17.74
CA THR A 396 18.59 10.25 17.38
C THR A 396 19.36 10.76 18.60
N ALA A 397 20.45 11.50 18.37
CA ALA A 397 21.34 12.05 19.41
C ALA A 397 20.78 13.27 20.17
N GLU A 398 19.47 13.53 20.08
CA GLU A 398 18.79 14.64 20.78
C GLU A 398 18.94 14.57 22.31
N ASN A 399 18.79 15.73 22.97
CA ASN A 399 18.75 15.86 24.44
C ASN A 399 19.93 15.18 25.15
N ASN A 400 21.15 15.34 24.63
CA ASN A 400 22.36 14.76 25.21
C ASN A 400 22.28 13.22 25.32
N TYR A 401 21.82 12.55 24.25
CA TYR A 401 21.74 11.10 24.13
C TYR A 401 20.79 10.42 25.15
N GLU A 402 19.73 11.09 25.59
CA GLU A 402 18.73 10.54 26.51
C GLU A 402 18.11 9.22 25.98
N LYS A 403 17.88 9.12 24.67
CA LYS A 403 17.37 7.90 24.02
C LYS A 403 18.38 6.74 24.10
N LEU A 404 19.68 7.03 24.03
CA LEU A 404 20.73 6.02 24.19
C LEU A 404 20.83 5.56 25.65
N ASP A 405 20.69 6.46 26.63
CA ASP A 405 20.61 6.08 28.05
C ASP A 405 19.44 5.12 28.30
N LYS A 406 18.25 5.42 27.73
CA LYS A 406 17.07 4.56 27.81
C LYS A 406 17.31 3.20 27.16
N TRP A 407 17.97 3.16 26.00
CA TRP A 407 18.34 1.90 25.36
C TRP A 407 19.27 1.08 26.23
N ILE A 408 20.35 1.68 26.76
CA ILE A 408 21.30 1.02 27.67
C ILE A 408 20.56 0.43 28.88
N ALA A 409 19.70 1.21 29.53
CA ALA A 409 18.91 0.75 30.67
C ALA A 409 17.99 -0.44 30.30
N SER A 410 17.37 -0.41 29.12
CA SER A 410 16.48 -1.47 28.65
C SER A 410 17.19 -2.81 28.42
N THR A 411 18.49 -2.79 28.09
CA THR A 411 19.27 -4.02 27.88
C THR A 411 19.45 -4.83 29.16
N SER A 412 19.30 -4.21 30.34
CA SER A 412 19.66 -4.78 31.64
C SER A 412 21.13 -5.26 31.76
N ALA A 413 21.98 -4.90 30.80
CA ALA A 413 23.38 -5.31 30.76
C ALA A 413 24.20 -4.61 31.84
N ARG A 414 25.07 -5.35 32.52
CA ARG A 414 26.07 -4.80 33.46
C ARG A 414 27.37 -4.40 32.76
N SER A 415 27.64 -5.00 31.61
CA SER A 415 28.82 -4.77 30.79
C SER A 415 28.43 -4.74 29.31
N ILE A 416 28.83 -3.68 28.61
CA ILE A 416 28.55 -3.49 27.18
C ILE A 416 29.88 -3.37 26.45
N MET A 417 30.05 -4.16 25.39
CA MET A 417 31.20 -4.01 24.51
C MET A 417 30.96 -2.89 23.49
N LEU A 418 31.88 -1.93 23.45
CA LEU A 418 31.91 -0.83 22.49
C LEU A 418 32.96 -1.12 21.40
N VAL A 419 32.50 -1.53 20.22
CA VAL A 419 33.35 -1.78 19.05
C VAL A 419 33.50 -0.47 18.27
N CYS A 420 34.72 0.07 18.17
CA CYS A 420 34.95 1.37 17.54
C CYS A 420 36.34 1.50 16.94
N GLY A 421 36.48 2.33 15.89
CA GLY A 421 37.79 2.68 15.34
C GLY A 421 38.50 3.78 16.16
N ALA A 422 39.78 4.03 15.84
CA ALA A 422 40.57 5.09 16.47
C ALA A 422 39.96 6.51 16.31
N ALA A 423 39.12 6.71 15.30
CA ALA A 423 38.44 7.99 15.05
C ALA A 423 37.48 8.41 16.17
N LEU A 424 37.01 7.47 17.02
CA LEU A 424 36.12 7.77 18.15
C LEU A 424 36.72 8.83 19.08
N ASP A 425 38.04 8.83 19.26
CA ASP A 425 38.71 9.76 20.19
C ASP A 425 38.59 11.24 19.76
N ALA A 426 38.29 11.49 18.49
CA ALA A 426 38.04 12.82 17.94
C ALA A 426 36.54 13.16 17.81
N MET A 427 35.63 12.25 18.19
CA MET A 427 34.19 12.41 18.02
C MET A 427 33.51 12.94 19.30
N PRO A 428 32.44 13.75 19.17
CA PRO A 428 31.73 14.33 20.31
C PRO A 428 31.08 13.27 21.22
N ILE A 429 30.72 12.10 20.68
CA ILE A 429 30.11 11.01 21.45
C ILE A 429 31.08 10.33 22.44
N LYS A 430 32.39 10.58 22.34
CA LYS A 430 33.39 10.00 23.25
C LYS A 430 33.11 10.34 24.71
N SER A 431 32.86 11.63 25.00
CA SER A 431 32.61 12.09 26.38
C SER A 431 31.33 11.50 26.97
N TYR A 432 30.35 11.16 26.12
CA TYR A 432 29.16 10.44 26.56
C TYR A 432 29.55 9.07 27.12
N PHE A 433 30.28 8.26 26.35
CA PHE A 433 30.68 6.91 26.77
C PHE A 433 31.66 6.90 27.96
N ASP A 434 32.56 7.88 28.06
CA ASP A 434 33.46 8.04 29.21
C ASP A 434 32.68 8.21 30.54
N SER A 435 31.44 8.72 30.48
CA SER A 435 30.60 8.99 31.65
C SER A 435 29.59 7.88 31.99
N VAL A 436 29.36 6.92 31.08
CA VAL A 436 28.27 5.93 31.22
C VAL A 436 28.40 5.09 32.48
N GLU A 437 29.60 4.61 32.79
CA GLU A 437 29.82 3.77 33.98
C GLU A 437 29.51 4.53 35.27
N ALA A 438 29.91 5.80 35.37
CA ALA A 438 29.63 6.64 36.53
C ALA A 438 28.14 7.02 36.64
N ARG A 439 27.46 7.26 35.51
CA ARG A 439 26.06 7.72 35.48
C ARG A 439 25.05 6.58 35.61
N LEU A 440 25.28 5.47 34.94
CA LEU A 440 24.33 4.36 34.77
C LEU A 440 24.77 3.07 35.48
N GLY A 441 25.99 3.00 35.99
CA GLY A 441 26.52 1.79 36.63
C GLY A 441 26.79 0.65 35.65
N VAL A 442 26.93 0.96 34.36
CA VAL A 442 27.18 -0.02 33.28
C VAL A 442 28.62 0.11 32.80
N LYS A 443 29.39 -0.98 32.90
CA LYS A 443 30.78 -1.03 32.46
C LYS A 443 30.86 -0.97 30.93
N ILE A 444 31.68 -0.09 30.39
CA ILE A 444 31.95 -0.02 28.94
C ILE A 444 33.29 -0.68 28.64
N VAL A 445 33.28 -1.73 27.82
CA VAL A 445 34.47 -2.47 27.39
C VAL A 445 34.79 -2.09 25.95
N ARG A 446 35.78 -1.22 25.75
CA ARG A 446 36.19 -0.79 24.42
C ARG A 446 36.98 -1.88 23.68
N PHE A 447 36.61 -2.14 22.43
CA PHE A 447 37.38 -2.94 21.47
C PHE A 447 37.65 -2.11 20.22
N SER A 448 38.92 -1.86 19.92
CA SER A 448 39.34 -1.01 18.79
C SER A 448 40.52 -1.55 17.99
N ASP A 449 40.97 -2.77 18.30
CA ASP A 449 42.15 -3.37 17.69
C ASP A 449 41.76 -4.09 16.38
N PHE A 450 41.34 -3.29 15.38
CA PHE A 450 41.07 -3.76 14.02
C PHE A 450 41.40 -2.68 12.99
N THR A 451 41.56 -3.10 11.73
CA THR A 451 41.82 -2.20 10.60
C THR A 451 40.67 -2.22 9.60
N PRO A 452 40.58 -1.24 8.68
CA PRO A 452 39.71 -1.37 7.50
C PRO A 452 39.99 -2.68 6.77
N ASN A 453 38.95 -3.31 6.22
CA ASN A 453 39.01 -4.69 5.70
C ASN A 453 39.46 -5.69 6.79
N PRO A 454 38.67 -5.82 7.87
CA PRO A 454 39.08 -6.54 9.08
C PRO A 454 39.42 -8.00 8.79
N VAL A 455 40.53 -8.48 9.38
CA VAL A 455 40.92 -9.89 9.29
C VAL A 455 40.24 -10.71 10.40
N TYR A 456 40.10 -12.00 10.15
CA TYR A 456 39.51 -12.98 11.06
C TYR A 456 40.10 -12.93 12.48
N ASP A 457 41.41 -12.74 12.61
CA ASP A 457 42.09 -12.77 13.91
C ASP A 457 41.62 -11.64 14.84
N PHE A 458 41.33 -10.45 14.31
CA PHE A 458 40.76 -9.35 15.11
C PHE A 458 39.37 -9.72 15.67
N VAL A 459 38.56 -10.45 14.91
CA VAL A 459 37.27 -10.92 15.39
C VAL A 459 37.46 -11.94 16.51
N VAL A 460 38.43 -12.85 16.39
CA VAL A 460 38.74 -13.84 17.44
C VAL A 460 39.13 -13.14 18.74
N GLU A 461 39.99 -12.12 18.66
CA GLU A 461 40.38 -11.29 19.80
C GLU A 461 39.19 -10.56 20.42
N GLY A 462 38.33 -9.97 19.60
CA GLY A 462 37.09 -9.32 20.04
C GLY A 462 36.12 -10.28 20.74
N VAL A 463 35.94 -11.50 20.22
CA VAL A 463 35.12 -12.55 20.86
C VAL A 463 35.72 -12.96 22.20
N SER A 464 37.04 -13.12 22.26
CA SER A 464 37.73 -13.48 23.50
C SER A 464 37.54 -12.40 24.57
N LEU A 465 37.67 -11.13 24.18
CA LEU A 465 37.45 -9.99 25.08
C LEU A 465 35.98 -9.90 25.53
N PHE A 466 35.04 -10.07 24.60
CA PHE A 466 33.59 -10.03 24.89
C PHE A 466 33.23 -11.05 25.97
N ASN A 467 33.71 -12.29 25.81
CA ASN A 467 33.46 -13.37 26.76
C ASN A 467 34.24 -13.20 28.08
N LYS A 468 35.51 -12.77 28.02
CA LYS A 468 36.34 -12.55 29.22
C LYS A 468 35.75 -11.48 30.13
N GLU A 469 35.26 -10.39 29.55
CA GLU A 469 34.68 -9.26 30.29
C GLU A 469 33.18 -9.43 30.57
N SER A 470 32.61 -10.61 30.23
CA SER A 470 31.20 -10.94 30.43
C SER A 470 30.26 -9.86 29.90
N CYS A 471 30.54 -9.39 28.68
CA CYS A 471 29.70 -8.41 28.02
C CYS A 471 28.33 -9.04 27.65
N GLU A 472 27.27 -8.28 27.83
CA GLU A 472 25.88 -8.75 27.63
C GLU A 472 25.17 -8.01 26.49
N ALA A 473 25.77 -6.93 25.98
CA ALA A 473 25.30 -6.18 24.82
C ALA A 473 26.47 -5.62 24.00
N LEU A 474 26.17 -5.21 22.76
CA LEU A 474 27.12 -4.61 21.82
C LEU A 474 26.65 -3.22 21.36
N ILE A 475 27.59 -2.29 21.28
CA ILE A 475 27.44 -1.03 20.56
C ILE A 475 28.56 -0.95 19.53
N ALA A 476 28.24 -0.73 18.26
CA ALA A 476 29.23 -0.49 17.21
C ALA A 476 29.19 0.96 16.76
N ILE A 477 30.33 1.67 16.82
CA ILE A 477 30.47 3.05 16.33
C ILE A 477 31.53 3.08 15.24
N GLY A 478 31.12 3.39 14.03
CA GLY A 478 32.06 3.42 12.91
C GLY A 478 31.37 3.32 11.56
N GLY A 479 32.17 3.06 10.51
CA GLY A 479 31.65 2.64 9.21
C GLY A 479 31.50 1.12 9.13
N GLY A 480 31.34 0.59 7.91
CA GLY A 480 31.11 -0.82 7.66
C GLY A 480 32.11 -1.77 8.35
N SER A 481 33.39 -1.44 8.41
CA SER A 481 34.39 -2.32 9.06
C SER A 481 34.15 -2.52 10.56
N ALA A 482 33.78 -1.47 11.30
CA ALA A 482 33.51 -1.60 12.74
C ALA A 482 32.23 -2.41 13.00
N MET A 483 31.21 -2.19 12.18
CA MET A 483 29.95 -2.91 12.26
C MET A 483 30.12 -4.38 11.89
N ASP A 484 30.88 -4.69 10.85
CA ASP A 484 31.15 -6.07 10.42
C ASP A 484 31.92 -6.85 11.50
N VAL A 485 32.90 -6.22 12.15
CA VAL A 485 33.59 -6.80 13.32
C VAL A 485 32.59 -7.07 14.45
N ALA A 486 31.77 -6.10 14.82
CA ALA A 486 30.79 -6.25 15.90
C ALA A 486 29.75 -7.35 15.60
N LYS A 487 29.27 -7.42 14.37
CA LYS A 487 28.37 -8.49 13.88
C LYS A 487 29.01 -9.87 14.02
N CYS A 488 30.26 -10.02 13.63
CA CYS A 488 30.97 -11.28 13.79
C CYS A 488 31.22 -11.62 15.26
N ILE A 489 31.60 -10.65 16.10
CA ILE A 489 31.73 -10.84 17.56
C ILE A 489 30.40 -11.33 18.15
N LYS A 490 29.29 -10.67 17.82
CA LYS A 490 27.95 -11.07 18.24
C LYS A 490 27.65 -12.50 17.85
N LEU A 491 27.92 -12.87 16.60
CA LEU A 491 27.56 -14.19 16.08
C LEU A 491 28.42 -15.31 16.68
N PHE A 492 29.71 -15.03 16.87
CA PHE A 492 30.70 -16.03 17.29
C PHE A 492 30.83 -16.16 18.81
N SER A 493 30.26 -15.23 19.60
CA SER A 493 30.35 -15.23 21.07
C SER A 493 29.88 -16.54 21.73
N ASN A 494 28.84 -17.19 21.17
CA ASN A 494 28.27 -18.44 21.67
C ASN A 494 28.90 -19.72 21.08
N MET A 495 29.94 -19.57 20.25
CA MET A 495 30.58 -20.67 19.51
C MET A 495 31.86 -21.16 20.22
N ASP A 496 32.37 -22.32 19.80
CA ASP A 496 33.56 -22.92 20.41
C ASP A 496 34.83 -22.17 19.97
N GLN A 497 35.42 -21.39 20.88
CA GLN A 497 36.61 -20.56 20.62
C GLN A 497 37.86 -21.38 20.28
N SER A 498 37.89 -22.68 20.58
CA SER A 498 39.03 -23.56 20.24
C SER A 498 39.08 -23.96 18.77
N LYS A 499 38.03 -23.65 18.00
CA LYS A 499 37.86 -24.01 16.60
C LYS A 499 37.70 -22.77 15.74
N ASN A 500 37.98 -22.91 14.44
CA ASN A 500 37.73 -21.85 13.49
C ASN A 500 36.21 -21.57 13.38
N PHE A 501 35.76 -20.35 13.66
CA PHE A 501 34.35 -19.97 13.65
C PHE A 501 33.69 -20.10 12.27
N LEU A 502 34.44 -19.84 11.19
CA LEU A 502 33.95 -19.95 9.81
C LEU A 502 33.66 -21.40 9.37
N LYS A 503 34.11 -22.39 10.15
CA LYS A 503 33.91 -23.83 9.89
C LYS A 503 32.88 -24.48 10.80
N GLN A 504 32.23 -23.69 11.65
CA GLN A 504 31.27 -24.15 12.63
C GLN A 504 29.85 -23.76 12.22
N GLU A 505 28.86 -24.51 12.71
CA GLU A 505 27.45 -24.13 12.59
C GLU A 505 27.17 -22.88 13.42
N ILE A 506 26.48 -21.92 12.81
CA ILE A 506 26.14 -20.64 13.44
C ILE A 506 25.12 -20.88 14.57
N LYS A 507 25.37 -20.26 15.73
CA LYS A 507 24.46 -20.29 16.88
C LYS A 507 23.79 -18.92 17.06
N PRO A 508 22.55 -18.73 16.59
CA PRO A 508 21.85 -17.46 16.75
C PRO A 508 21.69 -17.06 18.21
N ASN A 509 21.60 -15.76 18.46
CA ASN A 509 21.40 -15.19 19.78
C ASN A 509 20.66 -13.85 19.71
N ASP A 510 20.11 -13.45 20.87
CA ASP A 510 19.37 -12.20 21.07
C ASP A 510 20.18 -11.14 21.81
N ILE A 511 21.51 -11.22 21.78
CA ILE A 511 22.39 -10.21 22.41
C ILE A 511 21.98 -8.82 21.86
N PRO A 512 21.59 -7.86 22.72
CA PRO A 512 21.22 -6.52 22.29
C PRO A 512 22.36 -5.89 21.50
N PHE A 513 22.04 -5.34 20.33
CA PHE A 513 23.02 -4.78 19.42
C PHE A 513 22.52 -3.47 18.83
N LEU A 514 23.25 -2.38 19.13
CA LEU A 514 23.02 -1.05 18.60
C LEU A 514 24.16 -0.63 17.68
N ALA A 515 23.81 -0.07 16.51
CA ALA A 515 24.76 0.45 15.54
C ALA A 515 24.71 1.99 15.50
N VAL A 516 25.86 2.62 15.37
CA VAL A 516 26.03 4.08 15.26
C VAL A 516 26.88 4.37 14.02
N PRO A 517 26.25 4.59 12.85
CA PRO A 517 26.98 4.90 11.63
C PRO A 517 27.72 6.24 11.73
N THR A 518 29.00 6.23 11.37
CA THR A 518 29.85 7.42 11.22
C THR A 518 30.22 7.69 9.75
N THR A 519 29.59 6.93 8.84
CA THR A 519 29.69 7.04 7.39
C THR A 519 28.29 6.79 6.83
N ALA A 520 27.85 7.61 5.88
CA ALA A 520 26.57 7.43 5.23
C ALA A 520 26.75 6.75 3.87
N GLY A 521 27.01 5.42 3.89
CA GLY A 521 27.37 4.67 2.69
C GLY A 521 26.99 3.20 2.72
N SER A 522 27.65 2.44 3.60
CA SER A 522 27.58 0.97 3.57
C SER A 522 26.22 0.38 3.93
N GLY A 523 25.39 1.11 4.69
CA GLY A 523 24.13 0.60 5.23
C GLY A 523 24.30 -0.65 6.09
N SER A 524 25.50 -0.90 6.63
CA SER A 524 25.80 -2.14 7.38
C SER A 524 24.95 -2.23 8.64
N GLU A 525 24.54 -1.11 9.21
CA GLU A 525 23.59 -1.02 10.32
C GLU A 525 22.21 -1.66 10.01
N ALA A 526 21.89 -1.92 8.75
CA ALA A 526 20.60 -2.45 8.29
C ALA A 526 20.70 -3.85 7.63
N THR A 527 21.88 -4.47 7.58
CA THR A 527 22.10 -5.71 6.80
C THR A 527 22.50 -6.92 7.66
N ARG A 528 22.13 -8.11 7.18
CA ARG A 528 22.55 -9.42 7.72
C ARG A 528 23.91 -9.91 7.23
N TYR A 529 24.67 -9.04 6.58
CA TYR A 529 25.98 -9.36 6.00
C TYR A 529 27.10 -8.73 6.83
N ALA A 530 28.20 -9.46 6.98
CA ALA A 530 29.46 -8.95 7.50
C ALA A 530 30.62 -9.50 6.65
N VAL A 531 31.60 -8.66 6.35
CA VAL A 531 32.78 -9.01 5.54
C VAL A 531 34.02 -9.02 6.41
N ILE A 532 34.73 -10.14 6.39
CA ILE A 532 36.06 -10.29 7.01
C ILE A 532 37.03 -11.02 6.08
N TYR A 533 38.33 -10.93 6.33
CA TYR A 533 39.36 -11.59 5.53
C TYR A 533 40.02 -12.73 6.31
N TYR A 534 40.13 -13.91 5.70
CA TYR A 534 40.79 -15.07 6.28
C TYR A 534 41.74 -15.69 5.26
N ASN A 535 43.02 -15.86 5.62
CA ASN A 535 44.08 -16.36 4.73
C ASN A 535 44.15 -15.62 3.38
N GLY A 536 43.99 -14.29 3.41
CA GLY A 536 44.01 -13.44 2.20
C GLY A 536 42.73 -13.51 1.34
N ALA A 537 41.76 -14.36 1.69
CA ALA A 537 40.50 -14.49 0.99
C ALA A 537 39.36 -13.80 1.76
N LYS A 538 38.53 -13.06 1.02
CA LYS A 538 37.31 -12.43 1.54
C LYS A 538 36.28 -13.49 1.95
N GLN A 539 35.71 -13.35 3.14
CA GLN A 539 34.68 -14.21 3.71
C GLN A 539 33.41 -13.38 3.92
N SER A 540 32.26 -13.95 3.56
CA SER A 540 30.95 -13.32 3.76
C SER A 540 30.21 -14.06 4.87
N VAL A 541 30.16 -13.48 6.07
CA VAL A 541 29.40 -14.02 7.19
C VAL A 541 27.97 -13.49 7.11
N THR A 542 26.99 -14.39 7.11
CA THR A 542 25.58 -14.02 6.87
C THR A 542 24.67 -14.73 7.84
N HIS A 543 23.88 -13.98 8.62
CA HIS A 543 22.84 -14.54 9.49
C HIS A 543 21.86 -13.46 9.97
N GLU A 544 20.55 -13.76 10.08
CA GLU A 544 19.54 -12.78 10.52
C GLU A 544 19.82 -12.19 11.91
N SER A 545 20.37 -13.01 12.82
CA SER A 545 20.67 -12.58 14.19
C SER A 545 21.75 -11.50 14.28
N ILE A 546 22.50 -11.19 13.22
CA ILE A 546 23.53 -10.13 13.28
C ILE A 546 23.00 -8.75 12.91
N ILE A 547 21.76 -8.63 12.42
CA ILE A 547 21.16 -7.33 12.12
C ILE A 547 21.02 -6.54 13.43
N PRO A 548 21.54 -5.30 13.52
CA PRO A 548 21.25 -4.40 14.64
C PRO A 548 19.74 -4.16 14.76
N LYS A 549 19.19 -4.31 15.96
CA LYS A 549 17.77 -4.00 16.23
C LYS A 549 17.54 -2.51 16.47
N THR A 550 18.60 -1.78 16.83
CA THR A 550 18.56 -0.34 17.09
C THR A 550 19.68 0.36 16.34
N VAL A 551 19.38 1.52 15.76
CA VAL A 551 20.39 2.37 15.11
C VAL A 551 20.31 3.78 15.68
N LEU A 552 21.44 4.32 16.13
CA LEU A 552 21.54 5.72 16.54
C LEU A 552 22.02 6.57 15.36
N MET A 553 21.13 7.41 14.84
CA MET A 553 21.45 8.41 13.82
C MET A 553 21.94 9.68 14.48
N ASP A 554 23.22 9.97 14.30
CA ASP A 554 23.88 11.14 14.84
C ASP A 554 24.67 11.86 13.75
N SER A 555 24.08 12.92 13.19
CA SER A 555 24.67 13.72 12.12
C SER A 555 25.97 14.40 12.56
N SER A 556 26.17 14.65 13.86
CA SER A 556 27.39 15.28 14.37
C SER A 556 28.63 14.40 14.16
N LEU A 557 28.45 13.08 14.06
CA LEU A 557 29.55 12.14 13.82
C LEU A 557 30.04 12.14 12.37
N LEU A 558 29.30 12.77 11.44
CA LEU A 558 29.72 12.97 10.06
C LEU A 558 30.54 14.25 9.86
N LYS A 559 30.57 15.15 10.86
CA LYS A 559 31.25 16.45 10.73
C LYS A 559 32.75 16.33 10.46
N THR A 560 33.38 15.29 11.01
CA THR A 560 34.82 15.02 10.86
C THR A 560 35.13 14.15 9.63
N LEU A 561 34.13 13.68 8.89
CA LEU A 561 34.32 12.82 7.72
C LEU A 561 34.93 13.64 6.56
N PRO A 562 36.12 13.26 6.02
CA PRO A 562 36.75 14.00 4.93
C PRO A 562 35.88 14.07 3.68
N LEU A 563 35.93 15.18 2.95
CA LEU A 563 35.10 15.40 1.75
C LEU A 563 35.20 14.26 0.72
N TYR A 564 36.40 13.71 0.49
CA TYR A 564 36.55 12.55 -0.40
C TYR A 564 35.71 11.35 0.07
N GLN A 565 35.73 11.04 1.37
CA GLN A 565 34.94 9.94 1.93
C GLN A 565 33.44 10.22 1.85
N ARG A 566 33.02 11.47 2.08
CA ARG A 566 31.62 11.89 1.90
C ARG A 566 31.13 11.60 0.49
N LYS A 567 31.89 12.03 -0.52
CA LYS A 567 31.58 11.73 -1.94
C LYS A 567 31.45 10.22 -2.14
N CYS A 568 32.43 9.46 -1.66
CA CYS A 568 32.45 8.00 -1.85
C CYS A 568 31.27 7.30 -1.18
N THR A 569 30.93 7.65 0.08
CA THR A 569 29.87 6.97 0.82
C THR A 569 28.49 7.30 0.24
N MET A 570 28.25 8.56 -0.13
CA MET A 570 27.02 8.95 -0.84
C MET A 570 26.83 8.16 -2.15
N LEU A 571 27.91 8.05 -2.95
CA LEU A 571 27.88 7.27 -4.19
C LEU A 571 27.65 5.78 -3.93
N ASP A 572 28.21 5.23 -2.85
CA ASP A 572 27.98 3.84 -2.42
C ASP A 572 26.49 3.57 -2.17
N SER A 573 25.84 4.45 -1.40
CA SER A 573 24.39 4.36 -1.13
C SER A 573 23.55 4.52 -2.39
N LEU A 574 23.95 5.41 -3.32
CA LEU A 574 23.26 5.56 -4.60
C LEU A 574 23.37 4.29 -5.45
N CYS A 575 24.57 3.71 -5.54
CA CYS A 575 24.81 2.45 -6.24
C CYS A 575 24.02 1.30 -5.62
N HIS A 576 23.99 1.19 -4.29
CA HIS A 576 23.17 0.21 -3.58
C HIS A 576 21.68 0.30 -3.97
N SER A 577 21.12 1.50 -3.98
CA SER A 577 19.72 1.71 -4.33
C SER A 577 19.42 1.34 -5.79
N VAL A 578 20.23 1.82 -6.74
CA VAL A 578 20.07 1.50 -8.17
C VAL A 578 20.19 -0.01 -8.40
N GLU A 579 21.22 -0.64 -7.83
CA GLU A 579 21.43 -2.08 -7.99
C GLU A 579 20.33 -2.93 -7.34
N SER A 580 19.76 -2.45 -6.24
CA SER A 580 18.64 -3.14 -5.58
C SER A 580 17.37 -3.13 -6.44
N ILE A 581 17.10 -2.04 -7.16
CA ILE A 581 15.91 -1.92 -8.02
C ILE A 581 15.96 -2.92 -9.18
N TRP A 582 17.10 -3.03 -9.87
CA TRP A 582 17.25 -3.94 -11.01
C TRP A 582 17.60 -5.38 -10.67
N SER A 583 17.89 -5.69 -9.41
CA SER A 583 18.25 -7.04 -8.99
C SER A 583 17.16 -8.05 -9.37
N VAL A 584 17.55 -9.26 -9.76
CA VAL A 584 16.61 -10.38 -9.99
C VAL A 584 15.81 -10.73 -8.73
N ASN A 585 16.32 -10.36 -7.56
CA ASN A 585 15.67 -10.55 -6.26
C ASN A 585 14.81 -9.36 -5.81
N SER A 586 14.60 -8.35 -6.67
CA SER A 586 13.87 -7.14 -6.30
C SER A 586 12.40 -7.42 -5.97
N THR A 587 11.91 -6.80 -4.89
CA THR A 587 10.53 -6.90 -4.42
C THR A 587 9.89 -5.52 -4.38
N GLY A 588 8.57 -5.43 -4.18
CA GLY A 588 7.90 -4.15 -3.95
C GLY A 588 8.49 -3.39 -2.75
N GLU A 589 8.87 -4.12 -1.69
CA GLU A 589 9.48 -3.55 -0.49
C GLU A 589 10.91 -3.02 -0.78
N SER A 590 11.75 -3.80 -1.45
CA SER A 590 13.13 -3.35 -1.75
C SER A 590 13.15 -2.14 -2.68
N LYS A 591 12.25 -2.10 -3.67
CA LYS A 591 12.09 -0.95 -4.57
C LYS A 591 11.61 0.30 -3.83
N ALA A 592 10.71 0.16 -2.86
CA ALA A 592 10.27 1.29 -2.03
C ALA A 592 11.43 1.86 -1.20
N TYR A 593 12.21 1.02 -0.51
CA TYR A 593 13.39 1.48 0.24
C TYR A 593 14.44 2.14 -0.67
N ALA A 594 14.74 1.52 -1.80
CA ALA A 594 15.73 2.05 -2.75
C ALA A 594 15.29 3.39 -3.35
N SER A 595 14.02 3.55 -3.70
CA SER A 595 13.50 4.79 -4.26
C SER A 595 13.47 5.93 -3.25
N GLU A 596 13.08 5.63 -2.00
CA GLU A 596 13.18 6.59 -0.89
C GLU A 596 14.63 7.01 -0.64
N ALA A 597 15.58 6.06 -0.67
CA ALA A 597 17.00 6.36 -0.55
C ALA A 597 17.52 7.23 -1.69
N ILE A 598 17.11 6.98 -2.94
CA ILE A 598 17.48 7.82 -4.09
C ILE A 598 16.96 9.24 -3.87
N HIS A 599 15.67 9.43 -3.56
CA HIS A 599 15.12 10.76 -3.32
C HIS A 599 15.87 11.50 -2.21
N LEU A 600 16.12 10.84 -1.07
CA LEU A 600 16.89 11.43 0.04
C LEU A 600 18.30 11.84 -0.39
N ILE A 601 18.99 11.03 -1.20
CA ILE A 601 20.32 11.36 -1.75
C ILE A 601 20.21 12.56 -2.68
N LEU A 602 19.25 12.56 -3.61
CA LEU A 602 19.09 13.62 -4.61
C LEU A 602 18.78 14.96 -3.96
N ASP A 603 17.89 14.97 -2.97
CA ASP A 603 17.44 16.19 -2.30
C ASP A 603 18.51 16.78 -1.35
N ASN A 604 19.42 15.95 -0.84
CA ASN A 604 20.34 16.35 0.23
C ASN A 604 21.83 16.27 -0.14
N MET A 605 22.21 15.81 -1.34
CA MET A 605 23.63 15.61 -1.68
C MET A 605 24.48 16.88 -1.56
N ASP A 606 23.98 18.03 -2.01
CA ASP A 606 24.75 19.28 -1.98
C ASP A 606 24.96 19.76 -0.55
N GLY A 607 23.91 19.74 0.27
CA GLY A 607 23.99 20.06 1.70
C GLY A 607 24.90 19.10 2.45
N TYR A 608 24.79 17.80 2.14
CA TYR A 608 25.67 16.78 2.69
C TYR A 608 27.11 17.13 2.35
N LEU A 609 27.47 17.31 1.08
CA LEU A 609 28.84 17.66 0.68
C LEU A 609 29.34 18.99 1.26
N ALA A 610 28.45 19.94 1.55
CA ALA A 610 28.73 21.18 2.27
C ALA A 610 28.84 21.02 3.80
N ASN A 611 28.60 19.80 4.31
CA ASN A 611 28.64 19.41 5.72
C ASN A 611 27.55 20.06 6.59
N ASP A 612 26.37 20.25 6.01
CA ASP A 612 25.15 20.74 6.67
C ASP A 612 24.57 19.69 7.65
N ASP A 613 24.02 20.13 8.77
CA ASP A 613 23.58 19.22 9.85
C ASP A 613 22.34 18.40 9.48
N GLU A 614 21.34 19.05 8.88
CA GLU A 614 20.11 18.45 8.42
C GLU A 614 20.40 17.47 7.27
N ALA A 615 21.16 17.90 6.26
CA ALA A 615 21.51 17.04 5.14
C ALA A 615 22.37 15.82 5.54
N ASN A 616 23.17 15.94 6.60
CA ASN A 616 23.90 14.82 7.19
C ASN A 616 22.98 13.76 7.78
N LEU A 617 21.94 14.19 8.50
CA LEU A 617 20.95 13.27 9.05
C LEU A 617 20.19 12.55 7.93
N GLU A 618 19.74 13.29 6.92
CA GLU A 618 19.02 12.70 5.78
C GLU A 618 19.91 11.74 4.97
N MET A 619 21.20 12.04 4.82
CA MET A 619 22.13 11.12 4.14
C MET A 619 22.34 9.82 4.96
N LEU A 620 22.40 9.88 6.29
CA LEU A 620 22.41 8.67 7.14
C LEU A 620 21.15 7.83 6.94
N MET A 621 19.99 8.49 6.89
CA MET A 621 18.71 7.83 6.61
C MET A 621 18.71 7.18 5.23
N ALA A 622 19.24 7.87 4.21
CA ALA A 622 19.35 7.32 2.87
C ALA A 622 20.24 6.07 2.82
N ALA A 623 21.41 6.11 3.48
CA ALA A 623 22.31 4.97 3.57
C ALA A 623 21.67 3.78 4.30
N TYR A 624 20.94 4.04 5.38
CA TYR A 624 20.18 3.03 6.11
C TYR A 624 19.12 2.35 5.21
N LYS A 625 18.36 3.15 4.45
CA LYS A 625 17.31 2.66 3.53
C LYS A 625 17.92 1.87 2.36
N ALA A 626 19.01 2.35 1.78
CA ALA A 626 19.78 1.62 0.77
C ALA A 626 20.27 0.28 1.35
N GLY A 627 20.75 0.27 2.60
CA GLY A 627 21.09 -0.93 3.37
C GLY A 627 19.92 -1.92 3.50
N LYS A 628 18.73 -1.45 3.88
CA LYS A 628 17.51 -2.29 3.93
C LYS A 628 17.17 -2.90 2.57
N ALA A 629 17.33 -2.12 1.49
CA ALA A 629 17.07 -2.60 0.13
C ALA A 629 18.02 -3.75 -0.25
N ILE A 630 19.33 -3.56 -0.08
CA ILE A 630 20.32 -4.61 -0.39
C ILE A 630 20.31 -5.78 0.60
N ASN A 631 19.77 -5.61 1.80
CA ASN A 631 19.54 -6.73 2.73
C ASN A 631 18.59 -7.78 2.13
N ILE A 632 17.60 -7.30 1.36
CA ILE A 632 16.64 -8.13 0.62
C ILE A 632 17.29 -8.66 -0.67
N THR A 633 17.82 -7.75 -1.50
CA THR A 633 18.13 -8.07 -2.90
C THR A 633 19.53 -8.58 -3.14
N GLN A 634 20.44 -8.32 -2.20
CA GLN A 634 21.89 -8.30 -2.42
C GLN A 634 22.30 -7.29 -3.51
N THR A 635 23.60 -7.09 -3.68
CA THR A 635 24.17 -6.29 -4.77
C THR A 635 24.43 -7.14 -6.02
N THR A 636 24.74 -6.48 -7.14
CA THR A 636 24.86 -7.10 -8.46
C THR A 636 26.26 -6.88 -9.06
N ALA A 637 26.35 -6.78 -10.39
CA ALA A 637 27.62 -6.73 -11.11
C ALA A 637 28.47 -5.50 -10.81
N GLY A 638 27.86 -4.32 -10.54
CA GLY A 638 28.59 -3.10 -10.20
C GLY A 638 29.50 -3.30 -8.99
N HIS A 639 28.92 -3.81 -7.90
CA HIS A 639 29.67 -4.19 -6.70
C HIS A 639 30.61 -5.38 -6.90
N ALA A 640 30.26 -6.36 -7.74
CA ALA A 640 31.13 -7.50 -8.02
C ALA A 640 32.44 -7.07 -8.71
N MET A 641 32.36 -6.13 -9.64
CA MET A 641 33.50 -5.59 -10.40
C MET A 641 34.37 -4.63 -9.56
N CYS A 642 33.75 -3.83 -8.69
CA CYS A 642 34.47 -2.76 -8.01
C CYS A 642 35.55 -3.24 -7.00
N TYR A 643 35.48 -4.48 -6.50
CA TYR A 643 36.38 -4.97 -5.45
C TYR A 643 37.84 -4.98 -5.89
N LYS A 644 38.12 -5.41 -7.13
CA LYS A 644 39.49 -5.44 -7.62
C LYS A 644 40.02 -4.03 -7.90
N LEU A 645 39.17 -3.11 -8.37
CA LEU A 645 39.53 -1.69 -8.50
C LEU A 645 39.95 -1.07 -7.16
N THR A 646 39.17 -1.34 -6.10
CA THR A 646 39.47 -0.87 -4.74
C THR A 646 40.84 -1.35 -4.27
N SER A 647 41.14 -2.64 -4.44
CA SER A 647 42.41 -3.22 -3.98
C SER A 647 43.62 -2.88 -4.86
N LEU A 648 43.43 -2.75 -6.17
CA LEU A 648 44.51 -2.50 -7.12
C LEU A 648 44.97 -1.03 -7.11
N TYR A 649 44.02 -0.09 -7.08
CA TYR A 649 44.30 1.34 -7.20
C TYR A 649 44.16 2.11 -5.88
N GLY A 650 43.82 1.43 -4.78
CA GLY A 650 43.63 2.08 -3.47
C GLY A 650 42.42 3.04 -3.43
N LEU A 651 41.47 2.88 -4.34
CA LEU A 651 40.25 3.68 -4.37
C LEU A 651 39.34 3.31 -3.20
N ALA A 652 38.51 4.25 -2.74
CA ALA A 652 37.45 3.91 -1.79
C ALA A 652 36.36 3.06 -2.48
N HIS A 653 35.62 2.29 -1.69
CA HIS A 653 34.64 1.32 -2.21
C HIS A 653 33.57 1.98 -3.10
N GLY A 654 32.86 2.99 -2.59
CA GLY A 654 31.80 3.66 -3.34
C GLY A 654 32.28 4.43 -4.57
N HIS A 655 33.55 4.89 -4.58
CA HIS A 655 34.17 5.43 -5.79
C HIS A 655 34.27 4.34 -6.87
N SER A 656 34.81 3.18 -6.50
CA SER A 656 34.93 2.04 -7.41
C SER A 656 33.54 1.54 -7.86
N ALA A 657 32.55 1.52 -6.96
CA ALA A 657 31.19 1.09 -7.27
C ALA A 657 30.55 2.02 -8.31
N MET A 658 30.67 3.35 -8.14
CA MET A 658 30.13 4.31 -9.10
C MET A 658 30.79 4.22 -10.47
N LEU A 659 32.11 4.04 -10.55
CA LEU A 659 32.82 3.82 -11.82
C LEU A 659 32.22 2.64 -12.60
N CYS A 660 31.92 1.54 -11.90
CA CYS A 660 31.26 0.38 -12.50
C CYS A 660 29.80 0.69 -12.89
N VAL A 661 28.99 1.21 -11.97
CA VAL A 661 27.55 1.42 -12.17
C VAL A 661 27.27 2.43 -13.30
N LYS A 662 28.01 3.54 -13.38
CA LYS A 662 27.84 4.55 -14.43
C LYS A 662 28.09 3.98 -15.83
N SER A 663 28.99 3.00 -15.96
CA SER A 663 29.32 2.35 -17.23
C SER A 663 28.40 1.16 -17.52
N LEU A 664 27.96 0.46 -16.48
CA LEU A 664 27.09 -0.70 -16.56
C LEU A 664 25.66 -0.30 -16.96
N PHE A 665 25.12 0.79 -16.40
CA PHE A 665 23.75 1.25 -16.69
C PHE A 665 23.47 1.44 -18.20
N PRO A 666 24.25 2.24 -18.96
CA PRO A 666 24.01 2.39 -20.40
C PRO A 666 24.26 1.09 -21.16
N TRP A 667 25.25 0.29 -20.73
CA TRP A 667 25.53 -1.00 -21.35
C TRP A 667 24.34 -1.97 -21.19
N MET A 668 23.64 -1.95 -20.05
CA MET A 668 22.43 -2.74 -19.83
C MET A 668 21.32 -2.34 -20.80
N LEU A 669 21.08 -1.04 -21.01
CA LEU A 669 20.08 -0.55 -21.96
C LEU A 669 20.35 -1.03 -23.40
N GLU A 670 21.63 -1.13 -23.79
CA GLU A 670 22.06 -1.61 -25.09
C GLU A 670 22.03 -3.15 -25.25
N ASN A 671 21.87 -3.90 -24.14
CA ASN A 671 22.01 -5.36 -24.11
C ASN A 671 20.82 -6.04 -23.39
N MET A 672 19.63 -5.45 -23.46
CA MET A 672 18.41 -6.00 -22.83
C MET A 672 18.02 -7.38 -23.39
N ASP A 673 18.41 -7.69 -24.62
CA ASP A 673 18.23 -8.99 -25.28
C ASP A 673 18.97 -10.13 -24.55
N LYS A 674 19.94 -9.80 -23.69
CA LYS A 674 20.69 -10.74 -22.85
C LYS A 674 20.08 -10.91 -21.45
N CYS A 675 18.81 -10.53 -21.27
CA CYS A 675 18.09 -10.68 -20.00
C CYS A 675 18.07 -12.15 -19.53
N ILE A 676 18.49 -12.37 -18.28
CA ILE A 676 18.44 -13.67 -17.57
C ILE A 676 17.47 -13.66 -16.40
N ASP A 677 16.78 -12.53 -16.17
CA ASP A 677 15.72 -12.44 -15.19
C ASP A 677 14.52 -13.30 -15.62
N LEU A 678 14.06 -14.19 -14.74
CA LEU A 678 12.92 -15.07 -14.99
C LEU A 678 11.61 -14.30 -15.21
N ARG A 679 11.56 -13.03 -14.81
CA ARG A 679 10.41 -12.12 -15.03
C ARG A 679 10.36 -11.58 -16.47
N GLY A 680 11.42 -11.75 -17.25
CA GLY A 680 11.47 -11.44 -18.69
C GLY A 680 12.01 -10.05 -19.04
N GLU A 681 12.34 -9.87 -20.32
CA GLU A 681 12.91 -8.62 -20.88
C GLU A 681 11.98 -7.42 -20.71
N ASP A 682 10.68 -7.57 -20.96
CA ASP A 682 9.72 -6.47 -20.81
C ASP A 682 9.56 -6.02 -19.36
N TYR A 683 9.70 -6.95 -18.41
CA TYR A 683 9.77 -6.60 -17.00
C TYR A 683 11.03 -5.77 -16.72
N LEU A 684 12.20 -6.19 -17.23
CA LEU A 684 13.43 -5.44 -17.08
C LEU A 684 13.34 -4.03 -17.68
N LYS A 685 12.70 -3.86 -18.85
CA LYS A 685 12.40 -2.53 -19.43
C LYS A 685 11.60 -1.68 -18.46
N SER A 686 10.50 -2.21 -17.92
CA SER A 686 9.67 -1.50 -16.92
C SER A 686 10.44 -1.14 -15.65
N VAL A 687 11.45 -1.93 -15.29
CA VAL A 687 12.34 -1.66 -14.16
C VAL A 687 13.29 -0.51 -14.46
N MET A 688 13.84 -0.44 -15.69
CA MET A 688 14.67 0.70 -16.10
C MET A 688 13.85 1.98 -16.18
N ASP A 689 12.61 1.91 -16.68
CA ASP A 689 11.66 3.02 -16.68
C ASP A 689 11.35 3.49 -15.24
N TYR A 690 11.14 2.55 -14.32
CA TYR A 690 10.93 2.86 -12.90
C TYR A 690 12.13 3.56 -12.26
N ILE A 691 13.37 3.18 -12.61
CA ILE A 691 14.57 3.91 -12.17
C ILE A 691 14.55 5.34 -12.75
N ALA A 692 14.23 5.50 -14.03
CA ALA A 692 14.12 6.83 -14.64
C ALA A 692 13.12 7.71 -13.90
N GLU A 693 11.92 7.19 -13.63
CA GLU A 693 10.87 7.89 -12.89
C GLU A 693 11.33 8.32 -11.49
N THR A 694 12.08 7.46 -10.80
CA THR A 694 12.64 7.75 -9.47
C THR A 694 13.67 8.89 -9.51
N PHE A 695 14.39 9.04 -10.61
CA PHE A 695 15.28 10.18 -10.84
C PHE A 695 14.56 11.42 -11.42
N GLY A 696 13.24 11.34 -11.62
CA GLY A 696 12.43 12.43 -12.17
C GLY A 696 12.44 12.51 -13.71
N TYR A 697 12.80 11.44 -14.40
CA TYR A 697 12.85 11.37 -15.87
C TYR A 697 11.86 10.36 -16.44
N SER A 698 11.43 10.58 -17.68
CA SER A 698 10.59 9.62 -18.42
C SER A 698 11.40 8.67 -19.33
N ASP A 699 12.72 8.86 -19.40
CA ASP A 699 13.62 8.13 -20.29
C ASP A 699 14.85 7.64 -19.50
N PRO A 700 15.11 6.32 -19.45
CA PRO A 700 16.28 5.75 -18.77
C PRO A 700 17.63 6.29 -19.26
N HIS A 701 17.74 6.73 -20.52
CA HIS A 701 18.98 7.33 -21.02
C HIS A 701 19.34 8.64 -20.30
N LYS A 702 18.35 9.38 -19.75
CA LYS A 702 18.61 10.56 -18.93
C LYS A 702 19.25 10.24 -17.59
N VAL A 703 19.06 9.03 -17.08
CA VAL A 703 19.78 8.55 -15.89
C VAL A 703 21.25 8.31 -16.23
N CYS A 704 21.56 7.82 -17.43
CA CYS A 704 22.96 7.68 -17.88
C CYS A 704 23.67 9.04 -17.93
N ASP A 705 23.05 10.04 -18.58
CA ASP A 705 23.55 11.42 -18.62
C ASP A 705 23.76 11.95 -17.19
N TYR A 706 22.78 11.74 -16.31
CA TYR A 706 22.82 12.21 -14.93
C TYR A 706 23.98 11.60 -14.13
N LEU A 707 24.21 10.27 -14.22
CA LEU A 707 25.29 9.61 -13.49
C LEU A 707 26.67 10.07 -13.96
N GLU A 708 26.85 10.30 -15.26
CA GLU A 708 28.11 10.83 -15.83
C GLU A 708 28.36 12.29 -15.40
N ASP A 709 27.31 13.12 -15.46
CA ASP A 709 27.36 14.51 -14.99
C ASP A 709 27.64 14.60 -13.49
N LEU A 710 27.01 13.74 -12.69
CA LEU A 710 27.25 13.67 -11.26
C LEU A 710 28.71 13.32 -10.97
N TYR A 711 29.23 12.25 -11.59
CA TYR A 711 30.63 11.86 -11.40
C TYR A 711 31.60 12.98 -11.80
N SER A 712 31.36 13.63 -12.93
CA SER A 712 32.14 14.77 -13.43
C SER A 712 32.13 15.95 -12.45
N LYS A 713 30.95 16.34 -11.94
CA LYS A 713 30.79 17.42 -10.95
C LYS A 713 31.55 17.14 -9.66
N LEU A 714 31.65 15.87 -9.25
CA LEU A 714 32.38 15.48 -8.05
C LEU A 714 33.90 15.59 -8.19
N ASN A 715 34.45 15.80 -9.40
CA ASN A 715 35.88 15.95 -9.66
C ASN A 715 36.72 14.83 -9.00
N MET A 716 36.30 13.58 -9.22
CA MET A 716 36.97 12.38 -8.72
C MET A 716 37.93 11.82 -9.79
N SER A 717 39.00 11.16 -9.36
CA SER A 717 40.03 10.64 -10.27
C SER A 717 39.68 9.25 -10.79
N THR A 718 39.62 9.06 -12.10
CA THR A 718 39.59 7.74 -12.73
C THR A 718 41.03 7.27 -13.00
N PRO A 719 41.46 6.09 -12.53
CA PRO A 719 42.76 5.56 -12.89
C PRO A 719 42.79 5.03 -14.33
N GLU A 720 43.97 4.98 -14.92
CA GLU A 720 44.23 4.30 -16.20
C GLU A 720 44.78 2.90 -15.92
N ALA A 721 44.35 1.92 -16.72
CA ALA A 721 44.81 0.53 -16.62
C ALA A 721 45.72 0.14 -17.78
N THR A 722 46.70 -0.71 -17.49
CA THR A 722 47.50 -1.42 -18.50
C THR A 722 46.77 -2.67 -19.01
N GLU A 723 47.21 -3.20 -20.17
CA GLU A 723 46.69 -4.46 -20.73
C GLU A 723 46.76 -5.65 -19.76
N GLU A 724 47.83 -5.75 -18.97
CA GLU A 724 47.97 -6.80 -17.95
C GLU A 724 46.95 -6.63 -16.81
N GLU A 725 46.64 -5.38 -16.44
CA GLU A 725 45.66 -5.06 -15.41
C GLU A 725 44.22 -5.33 -15.88
N PHE A 726 43.88 -5.10 -17.15
CA PHE A 726 42.57 -5.49 -17.71
C PHE A 726 42.31 -6.98 -17.57
N ILE A 727 43.28 -7.82 -17.94
CA ILE A 727 43.19 -9.28 -17.79
C ILE A 727 43.01 -9.67 -16.32
N LEU A 728 43.75 -9.02 -15.41
CA LEU A 728 43.64 -9.26 -13.98
C LEU A 728 42.26 -8.85 -13.42
N LEU A 729 41.75 -7.68 -13.83
CA LEU A 729 40.44 -7.17 -13.43
C LEU A 729 39.33 -8.12 -13.87
N ALA A 730 39.27 -8.47 -15.16
CA ALA A 730 38.25 -9.35 -15.71
C ALA A 730 38.28 -10.77 -15.10
N SER A 731 39.47 -11.30 -14.83
CA SER A 731 39.61 -12.64 -14.21
C SER A 731 39.26 -12.70 -12.73
N SER A 732 39.22 -11.55 -12.04
CA SER A 732 39.00 -11.48 -10.59
C SER A 732 37.53 -11.34 -10.17
N VAL A 733 36.62 -11.10 -11.12
CA VAL A 733 35.19 -10.94 -10.82
C VAL A 733 34.59 -12.26 -10.37
N ASN A 734 33.98 -12.26 -9.18
CA ASN A 734 33.34 -13.45 -8.63
C ASN A 734 31.99 -13.70 -9.33
N VAL A 735 31.90 -14.77 -10.10
CA VAL A 735 30.71 -15.18 -10.85
C VAL A 735 29.48 -15.45 -9.96
N ASP A 736 29.67 -15.91 -8.72
CA ASP A 736 28.56 -16.17 -7.79
C ASP A 736 27.83 -14.87 -7.40
N ARG A 737 28.50 -13.72 -7.53
CA ARG A 737 27.90 -12.40 -7.27
C ARG A 737 27.20 -11.81 -8.50
N LEU A 738 27.45 -12.36 -9.68
CA LEU A 738 26.76 -11.95 -10.91
C LEU A 738 25.36 -12.56 -11.02
N LYS A 739 25.06 -13.63 -10.28
CA LYS A 739 23.76 -14.32 -10.31
C LYS A 739 22.56 -13.42 -9.97
N ASN A 740 22.80 -12.31 -9.27
CA ASN A 740 21.77 -11.36 -8.87
C ASN A 740 21.50 -10.30 -9.94
N HIS A 741 22.37 -10.20 -10.95
CA HIS A 741 22.27 -9.22 -12.03
C HIS A 741 21.26 -9.71 -13.09
N PRO A 742 20.39 -8.84 -13.62
CA PRO A 742 19.32 -9.27 -14.52
C PRO A 742 19.78 -9.54 -15.96
N ILE A 743 21.03 -9.20 -16.32
CA ILE A 743 21.60 -9.42 -17.66
C ILE A 743 22.80 -10.36 -17.57
N ALA A 744 22.95 -11.27 -18.54
CA ALA A 744 24.12 -12.14 -18.63
C ALA A 744 25.40 -11.33 -18.88
N LEU A 745 26.39 -11.48 -18.00
CA LEU A 745 27.73 -10.92 -18.15
C LEU A 745 28.75 -12.04 -18.28
N ASP A 746 29.26 -12.22 -19.51
CA ASP A 746 30.40 -13.10 -19.76
C ASP A 746 31.73 -12.36 -19.57
N ARG A 747 32.83 -13.11 -19.64
CA ARG A 747 34.18 -12.54 -19.43
C ARG A 747 34.52 -11.44 -20.45
N ASN A 748 34.06 -11.58 -21.69
CA ASN A 748 34.31 -10.59 -22.74
C ASN A 748 33.54 -9.29 -22.46
N SER A 749 32.28 -9.39 -22.01
CA SER A 749 31.47 -8.23 -21.64
C SER A 749 32.06 -7.49 -20.45
N ILE A 750 32.55 -8.23 -19.45
CA ILE A 750 33.24 -7.66 -18.28
C ILE A 750 34.53 -6.94 -18.70
N ASP A 751 35.32 -7.54 -19.59
CA ASP A 751 36.55 -6.94 -20.11
C ASP A 751 36.28 -5.64 -20.89
N LEU A 752 35.28 -5.65 -21.77
CA LEU A 752 34.81 -4.46 -22.50
C LEU A 752 34.34 -3.35 -21.55
N LEU A 753 33.61 -3.71 -20.49
CA LEU A 753 33.18 -2.75 -19.48
C LEU A 753 34.38 -2.13 -18.75
N TYR A 754 35.40 -2.91 -18.37
CA TYR A 754 36.60 -2.33 -17.76
C TYR A 754 37.34 -1.39 -18.71
N HIS A 755 37.44 -1.71 -20.01
CA HIS A 755 38.01 -0.81 -21.00
C HIS A 755 37.19 0.48 -21.14
N LYS A 756 35.86 0.42 -21.02
CA LYS A 756 35.00 1.61 -20.99
C LYS A 756 35.18 2.43 -19.70
N ILE A 757 35.50 1.78 -18.58
CA ILE A 757 35.68 2.42 -17.28
C ILE A 757 37.06 3.09 -17.16
N LEU A 758 38.13 2.42 -17.62
CA LEU A 758 39.54 2.79 -17.36
C LEU A 758 40.36 3.07 -18.63
N GLY A 759 39.77 2.89 -19.81
CA GLY A 759 40.44 3.16 -21.08
C GLY A 759 40.54 4.65 -21.37
N ASN A 760 41.58 5.03 -22.11
CA ASN A 760 41.73 6.40 -22.57
C ASN A 760 40.60 6.78 -23.54
N SER A 761 39.92 7.89 -23.26
CA SER A 761 38.86 8.46 -24.08
C SER A 761 39.35 8.90 -25.46
#